data_AF-A0A5C3LJ53-F1
#
_entry.id   AF-A0A5C3LJ53-F1
#
_cell.length_a   1.000
_cell.length_b   1.000
_cell.length_c   1.000
_cell.angle_alpha   90.00
_cell.angle_beta   90.00
_cell.angle_gamma   90.00
#
_symmetry.space_group_name_H-M   'P 1'
#
loop_
_entity.id
_entity.type
_entity.pdbx_description
1 polymer ?
#
loop_
_entity_poly.entity_id
_entity_poly.type
_entity_poly.pdbx_seq_one_letter_code
_entity_poly.pdbx_strand_id
1 'polypeptide(L)'
;MDSFNDSAGSGSPSDCFTAQTIPNIFRNDPINQDIAGIAVGAASIASNLFLPILLRWSNDDVQTSVFMLLSQVYPILISTAFSIGRKSLSLFDAHFAVAVTASPVSVYLAYSSLRDLFGCPNIFFRQITYGKNPIRIMGALLPVLWVTVNIVISFSDTAFMDSDLCKGMTIPRWIEFQTVSNFLGVLDVMGRRDLWNDLEGRGGLGAVSLLSMWIWALYLVRHREDIFEEFRIRRSQDFDRIFFTRWPRLIWHIPMSAWNVVTDCHPWMIFIIVVCLHWSWILGITKGFSYNRDSLSYGQVLSIFSILPPLFAVSDLLRSRKHDLKLFLFGFPRSFCNGVSFIFTGRPNARKLPNIDTEKRNNGSAKRQLKLWIPVIIVWILANGIDVFWIYTYVKAGSTPNPRTPVNDPHAAWKPFSVTLYIFGYCVCCVNILVWISYFDRLHAWVHPATFARGYAETTCIFKRSSVYCLNILFILPIAIVMCFGPLFSPFAALPLSQQYQWMHICDKFPAEVILEGLSYASQNSKASFFYYPPISNFTREHYFDFYLDMATNESNIRTFSYGGVPPGSKVPRSLFPSARALTYDLNSKKISANCTIPTLYTTLDASQTPLVPCMEGYYTENEKLTLVIEDTRTHVVTSMQVVNKEWTFKDDAPSFVLRFINPGGEPGNIALQTAVTKRNHCDTLKICLSSDVGPRVDTLAALGLALLAQDQFADYCTRPRLYNN
;
A
#
# COMPACT_ATOMS: atom_id res chain seq x y z
N MET A 1 -39.49 11.61 -28.54
CA MET A 1 -39.14 12.87 -27.86
C MET A 1 -38.33 12.48 -26.64
N ASP A 2 -37.02 12.53 -26.84
CA ASP A 2 -35.89 12.60 -25.90
C ASP A 2 -36.02 11.91 -24.54
N SER A 3 -35.53 10.68 -24.45
CA SER A 3 -34.80 10.22 -23.27
C SER A 3 -33.50 9.57 -23.75
N PHE A 4 -32.41 10.26 -23.48
CA PHE A 4 -31.04 9.88 -23.81
C PHE A 4 -30.66 8.59 -23.08
N ASN A 5 -29.97 7.70 -23.80
CA ASN A 5 -29.22 6.58 -23.26
C ASN A 5 -28.12 7.10 -22.30
N ASP A 6 -28.39 7.13 -21.00
CA ASP A 6 -27.38 7.25 -19.94
C ASP A 6 -26.75 5.87 -19.65
N SER A 7 -26.23 5.24 -20.69
CA SER A 7 -25.33 4.08 -20.61
C SER A 7 -23.93 4.46 -21.12
N ALA A 8 -23.48 5.67 -20.80
CA ALA A 8 -22.06 6.00 -20.75
C ALA A 8 -21.65 5.89 -19.29
N GLY A 9 -20.92 4.82 -18.95
CA GLY A 9 -20.38 4.63 -17.60
C GLY A 9 -19.68 5.90 -17.14
N SER A 10 -20.15 6.49 -16.04
CA SER A 10 -19.47 7.59 -15.38
C SER A 10 -18.10 7.06 -14.94
N GLY A 11 -17.06 7.32 -15.73
CA GLY A 11 -15.68 7.01 -15.38
C GLY A 11 -15.40 7.56 -13.99
N SER A 12 -14.85 6.71 -13.12
CA SER A 12 -14.40 7.18 -11.82
C SER A 12 -13.20 8.10 -12.07
N PRO A 13 -13.02 9.22 -11.34
CA PRO A 13 -11.84 10.07 -11.47
C PRO A 13 -10.50 9.32 -11.29
N SER A 14 -10.53 8.14 -10.67
CA SER A 14 -9.39 7.21 -10.61
C SER A 14 -8.93 6.74 -11.98
N ASP A 15 -9.83 6.63 -12.95
CA ASP A 15 -9.60 6.04 -14.26
C ASP A 15 -8.65 6.90 -15.10
N CYS A 16 -8.68 8.22 -14.87
CA CYS A 16 -7.74 9.20 -15.42
C CYS A 16 -6.30 9.06 -14.88
N PHE A 17 -6.10 8.39 -13.75
CA PHE A 17 -4.78 8.26 -13.11
C PHE A 17 -4.31 6.81 -12.93
N THR A 18 -5.14 5.83 -13.25
CA THR A 18 -4.73 4.43 -13.33
C THR A 18 -4.11 4.17 -14.70
N ALA A 19 -2.89 3.64 -14.78
CA ALA A 19 -2.36 2.99 -16.00
C ALA A 19 -3.06 1.65 -16.27
N GLN A 20 -4.35 1.57 -15.96
CA GLN A 20 -5.23 0.56 -16.52
C GLN A 20 -5.53 0.82 -18.00
N THR A 21 -4.98 1.88 -18.59
CA THR A 21 -4.77 2.03 -20.04
C THR A 21 -3.66 1.08 -20.56
N ILE A 22 -3.72 -0.20 -20.15
CA ILE A 22 -3.19 -1.31 -20.95
C ILE A 22 -4.25 -1.64 -22.01
N PRO A 23 -3.87 -2.01 -23.25
CA PRO A 23 -4.64 -1.85 -24.49
C PRO A 23 -5.86 -2.78 -24.65
N ASN A 24 -6.35 -3.39 -23.57
CA ASN A 24 -7.44 -4.36 -23.65
C ASN A 24 -8.82 -3.71 -23.76
N ILE A 25 -8.97 -2.41 -23.43
CA ILE A 25 -10.27 -1.71 -23.50
C ILE A 25 -10.38 -0.83 -24.76
N PHE A 26 -9.26 -0.31 -25.28
CA PHE A 26 -9.24 0.44 -26.53
C PHE A 26 -8.22 -0.19 -27.46
N ARG A 27 -8.73 -0.76 -28.56
CA ARG A 27 -8.06 -1.27 -29.79
C ARG A 27 -6.59 -1.67 -29.66
N ASN A 28 -6.27 -2.84 -30.19
CA ASN A 28 -4.95 -3.45 -30.50
C ASN A 28 -3.79 -2.56 -31.03
N ASP A 29 -3.82 -1.23 -30.91
CA ASP A 29 -2.73 -0.35 -31.25
C ASP A 29 -1.56 -0.61 -30.28
N PRO A 30 -0.40 -1.06 -30.81
CA PRO A 30 0.75 -1.36 -29.99
C PRO A 30 1.28 -0.08 -29.34
N ILE A 31 1.61 -0.16 -28.04
CA ILE A 31 2.34 0.89 -27.30
C ILE A 31 3.53 1.36 -28.15
N ASN A 32 3.72 2.68 -28.25
CA ASN A 32 4.77 3.26 -29.07
C ASN A 32 6.16 2.83 -28.54
N GLN A 33 6.81 1.94 -29.29
CA GLN A 33 8.08 1.33 -28.92
C GLN A 33 9.26 2.31 -28.92
N ASP A 34 9.14 3.45 -29.61
CA ASP A 34 10.15 4.51 -29.58
C ASP A 34 10.08 5.32 -28.27
N ILE A 35 8.99 5.21 -27.51
CA ILE A 35 8.80 5.88 -26.22
C ILE A 35 8.98 4.87 -25.08
N ALA A 36 8.20 3.78 -25.05
CA ALA A 36 8.15 2.82 -23.93
C ALA A 36 8.80 1.45 -24.26
N GLY A 37 9.65 1.41 -25.29
CA GLY A 37 10.43 0.23 -25.65
C GLY A 37 11.44 -0.17 -24.58
N ILE A 38 11.72 -1.47 -24.47
CA ILE A 38 12.68 -2.01 -23.50
C ILE A 38 14.08 -1.41 -23.66
N ALA A 39 14.54 -1.22 -24.90
CA ALA A 39 15.85 -0.62 -25.14
C ALA A 39 15.90 0.83 -24.64
N VAL A 40 14.84 1.61 -24.87
CA VAL A 40 14.72 3.00 -24.40
C VAL A 40 14.70 3.07 -22.88
N GLY A 41 13.92 2.19 -22.26
CA GLY A 41 13.85 2.05 -20.81
C GLY A 41 15.17 1.63 -20.19
N ALA A 42 15.80 0.57 -20.69
CA ALA A 42 17.10 0.08 -20.23
C ALA A 42 18.20 1.13 -20.43
N ALA A 43 18.17 1.87 -21.54
CA ALA A 43 19.11 2.95 -21.81
C ALA A 43 18.98 4.12 -20.85
N SER A 44 17.73 4.51 -20.57
CA SER A 44 17.43 5.54 -19.57
C SER A 44 17.89 5.08 -18.18
N ILE A 45 17.63 3.83 -17.80
CA ILE A 45 18.07 3.26 -16.52
C ILE A 45 19.59 3.27 -16.41
N ALA A 46 20.30 2.74 -17.41
CA ALA A 46 21.75 2.68 -17.41
C ALA A 46 22.38 4.09 -17.33
N SER A 47 21.88 5.03 -18.14
CA SER A 47 22.36 6.43 -18.13
C SER A 47 22.17 7.06 -16.75
N ASN A 48 20.98 6.91 -16.15
CA ASN A 48 20.68 7.47 -14.83
C ASN A 48 21.42 6.78 -13.67
N LEU A 49 21.90 5.54 -13.84
CA LEU A 49 22.79 4.90 -12.86
C LEU A 49 24.24 5.38 -12.99
N PHE A 50 24.72 5.67 -14.20
CA PHE A 50 26.09 6.09 -14.47
C PHE A 50 26.33 7.58 -14.18
N LEU A 51 25.37 8.44 -14.50
CA LEU A 51 25.47 9.90 -14.34
C LEU A 51 25.77 10.36 -12.89
N PRO A 52 25.13 9.84 -11.82
CA PRO A 52 25.48 10.20 -10.44
C PRO A 52 26.93 9.92 -10.09
N ILE A 53 27.49 8.84 -10.64
CA ILE A 53 28.88 8.44 -10.41
C ILE A 53 29.81 9.48 -11.05
N LEU A 54 29.53 9.87 -12.29
CA LEU A 54 30.27 10.92 -12.99
C LEU A 54 30.17 12.26 -12.26
N LEU A 55 28.96 12.69 -11.88
CA LEU A 55 28.75 13.97 -11.19
C LEU A 55 29.49 14.06 -9.85
N ARG A 56 29.60 12.95 -9.12
CA ARG A 56 30.22 12.95 -7.79
C ARG A 56 31.74 12.82 -7.83
N TRP A 57 32.29 11.98 -8.71
CA TRP A 57 33.69 11.59 -8.66
C TRP A 57 34.53 12.09 -9.85
N SER A 58 33.91 12.66 -10.88
CA SER A 58 34.65 13.37 -11.93
C SER A 58 35.27 14.65 -11.36
N ASN A 59 36.58 14.79 -11.51
CA ASN A 59 37.27 16.07 -11.33
C ASN A 59 37.26 16.90 -12.63
N ASP A 60 36.94 16.27 -13.76
CA ASP A 60 36.86 16.90 -15.07
C ASP A 60 35.49 17.54 -15.26
N ASP A 61 35.43 18.48 -16.22
CA ASP A 61 34.24 19.24 -16.52
C ASP A 61 33.04 18.32 -16.81
N VAL A 62 32.07 18.33 -15.91
CA VAL A 62 30.85 17.50 -15.99
C VAL A 62 29.87 18.00 -17.05
N GLN A 63 30.20 19.12 -17.71
CA GLN A 63 29.40 19.77 -18.76
C GLN A 63 28.88 18.76 -19.80
N THR A 64 29.74 17.91 -20.36
CA THR A 64 29.35 16.94 -21.41
C THR A 64 28.27 15.98 -20.91
N SER A 65 28.43 15.48 -19.68
CA SER A 65 27.46 14.55 -19.07
C SER A 65 26.11 15.23 -18.82
N VAL A 66 26.14 16.50 -18.37
CA VAL A 66 24.92 17.28 -18.14
C VAL A 66 24.20 17.61 -19.44
N PHE A 67 24.94 18.00 -20.49
CA PHE A 67 24.35 18.24 -21.80
C PHE A 67 23.76 16.96 -22.40
N MET A 68 24.39 15.80 -22.18
CA MET A 68 23.82 14.51 -22.60
C MET A 68 22.50 14.21 -21.90
N LEU A 69 22.41 14.42 -20.57
CA LEU A 69 21.16 14.28 -19.84
C LEU A 69 20.08 15.24 -20.37
N LEU A 70 20.42 16.52 -20.56
CA LEU A 70 19.51 17.52 -21.10
C LEU A 70 19.06 17.18 -22.53
N SER A 71 19.96 16.64 -23.37
CA SER A 71 19.64 16.19 -24.73
C SER A 71 18.82 14.91 -24.79
N GLN A 72 18.67 14.17 -23.69
CA GLN A 72 17.70 13.09 -23.58
C GLN A 72 16.36 13.63 -23.08
N VAL A 73 16.38 14.43 -22.02
CA VAL A 73 15.17 14.90 -21.33
C VAL A 73 14.34 15.86 -22.20
N TYR A 74 14.98 16.87 -22.80
CA TYR A 74 14.26 17.89 -23.55
C TYR A 74 13.60 17.36 -24.83
N PRO A 75 14.27 16.55 -25.66
CA PRO A 75 13.61 15.97 -26.83
C PRO A 75 12.41 15.10 -26.49
N ILE A 76 12.45 14.32 -25.39
CA ILE A 76 11.28 13.55 -24.94
C ILE A 76 10.14 14.50 -24.57
N LEU A 77 10.39 15.56 -23.78
CA LEU A 77 9.36 16.53 -23.39
C LEU A 77 8.80 17.31 -24.59
N ILE A 78 9.67 17.73 -25.51
CA ILE A 78 9.28 18.45 -26.73
C ILE A 78 8.47 17.54 -27.65
N SER A 79 8.92 16.30 -27.88
CA SER A 79 8.19 15.30 -28.66
C SER A 79 6.82 15.03 -28.03
N THR A 80 6.75 14.90 -26.71
CA THR A 80 5.50 14.73 -25.97
C THR A 80 4.56 15.91 -26.21
N ALA A 81 5.06 17.14 -26.09
CA ALA A 81 4.27 18.34 -26.34
C ALA A 81 3.76 18.45 -27.79
N PHE A 82 4.59 18.10 -28.78
CA PHE A 82 4.17 18.07 -30.19
C PHE A 82 3.14 16.96 -30.47
N SER A 83 3.31 15.77 -29.90
CA SER A 83 2.38 14.65 -30.06
C SER A 83 1.03 14.92 -29.40
N ILE A 84 1.03 15.64 -28.28
CA ILE A 84 -0.18 16.20 -27.63
C ILE A 84 -0.89 17.17 -28.59
N GLY A 85 -0.16 18.11 -29.20
CA GLY A 85 -0.74 19.05 -30.16
C GLY A 85 -1.36 18.38 -31.40
N ARG A 86 -0.87 17.19 -31.77
CA ARG A 86 -1.39 16.37 -32.88
C ARG A 86 -2.46 15.34 -32.49
N LYS A 87 -2.84 15.26 -31.20
CA LYS A 87 -3.81 14.29 -30.67
C LYS A 87 -3.47 12.83 -31.00
N SER A 88 -2.17 12.53 -31.04
CA SER A 88 -1.63 11.23 -31.48
C SER A 88 -1.01 10.42 -30.33
N LEU A 89 -1.13 10.92 -29.10
CA LEU A 89 -0.50 10.34 -27.92
C LEU A 89 -1.55 9.74 -26.99
N SER A 90 -1.29 8.55 -26.47
CA SER A 90 -2.12 7.97 -25.40
C SER A 90 -1.85 8.66 -24.07
N LEU A 91 -2.79 8.54 -23.14
CA LEU A 91 -2.61 9.06 -21.78
C LEU A 91 -1.46 8.36 -21.04
N PHE A 92 -1.28 7.05 -21.31
CA PHE A 92 -0.19 6.26 -20.78
C PHE A 92 1.17 6.78 -21.23
N ASP A 93 1.35 7.01 -22.54
CA ASP A 93 2.63 7.49 -23.10
C ASP A 93 3.03 8.85 -22.52
N ALA A 94 2.04 9.71 -22.25
CA ALA A 94 2.26 11.01 -21.63
C ALA A 94 2.73 10.88 -20.16
N HIS A 95 2.10 10.02 -19.37
CA HIS A 95 2.54 9.70 -18.01
C HIS A 95 3.94 9.07 -18.00
N PHE A 96 4.20 8.14 -18.92
CA PHE A 96 5.49 7.48 -19.05
C PHE A 96 6.60 8.48 -19.43
N ALA A 97 6.35 9.39 -20.37
CA ALA A 97 7.30 10.43 -20.74
C ALA A 97 7.66 11.35 -19.57
N VAL A 98 6.69 11.75 -18.75
CA VAL A 98 6.96 12.52 -17.52
C VAL A 98 7.77 11.69 -16.52
N ALA A 99 7.42 10.41 -16.31
CA ALA A 99 8.13 9.54 -15.37
C ALA A 99 9.59 9.31 -15.78
N VAL A 100 9.86 9.07 -17.07
CA VAL A 100 11.21 8.87 -17.60
C VAL A 100 12.05 10.14 -17.49
N THR A 101 11.45 11.31 -17.72
CA THR A 101 12.18 12.59 -17.69
C THR A 101 12.39 13.13 -16.28
N ALA A 102 11.49 12.81 -15.34
CA ALA A 102 11.60 13.12 -13.92
C ALA A 102 12.47 12.11 -13.16
N SER A 103 13.63 11.75 -13.73
CA SER A 103 14.59 10.86 -13.08
C SER A 103 15.24 11.50 -11.85
N PRO A 104 15.79 10.70 -10.92
CA PRO A 104 16.49 11.24 -9.75
C PRO A 104 17.63 12.22 -10.10
N VAL A 105 18.32 11.99 -11.22
CA VAL A 105 19.40 12.87 -11.71
C VAL A 105 18.83 14.19 -12.25
N SER A 106 17.75 14.14 -13.02
CA SER A 106 17.07 15.33 -13.52
C SER A 106 16.48 16.17 -12.37
N VAL A 107 15.94 15.52 -11.35
CA VAL A 107 15.47 16.19 -10.11
C VAL A 107 16.63 16.83 -9.38
N TYR A 108 17.78 16.15 -9.27
CA TYR A 108 18.99 16.73 -8.69
C TYR A 108 19.50 17.94 -9.48
N LEU A 109 19.45 17.90 -10.81
CA LEU A 109 19.79 19.03 -11.68
C LEU A 109 18.83 20.20 -11.46
N ALA A 110 17.53 19.96 -11.42
CA ALA A 110 16.52 20.99 -11.18
C ALA A 110 16.69 21.64 -9.79
N TYR A 111 16.86 20.83 -8.75
CA TYR A 111 17.18 21.30 -7.39
C TYR A 111 18.45 22.14 -7.39
N SER A 112 19.50 21.67 -8.07
CA SER A 112 20.79 22.35 -8.15
C SER A 112 20.70 23.70 -8.85
N SER A 113 19.94 23.78 -9.94
CA SER A 113 19.72 25.01 -10.71
C SER A 113 18.88 26.02 -9.93
N LEU A 114 17.83 25.57 -9.24
CA LEU A 114 17.04 26.44 -8.35
C LEU A 114 17.90 26.97 -7.20
N ARG A 115 18.70 26.11 -6.55
CA ARG A 115 19.61 26.52 -5.47
C ARG A 115 20.62 27.58 -5.93
N ASP A 116 21.16 27.43 -7.13
CA ASP A 116 22.09 28.40 -7.72
C ASP A 116 21.40 29.73 -8.08
N LEU A 117 20.16 29.69 -8.60
CA LEU A 117 19.33 30.89 -8.83
C LEU A 117 19.07 31.69 -7.55
N PHE A 118 18.93 31.01 -6.42
CA PHE A 118 18.77 31.65 -5.10
C PHE A 118 20.10 32.09 -4.46
N GLY A 119 21.22 32.00 -5.18
CA GLY A 119 22.53 32.46 -4.72
C GLY A 119 23.14 31.61 -3.60
N CYS A 120 22.68 30.36 -3.44
CA CYS A 120 23.23 29.44 -2.45
C CYS A 120 24.41 28.67 -3.05
N PRO A 121 25.49 28.42 -2.28
CA PRO A 121 26.64 27.67 -2.79
C PRO A 121 26.23 26.27 -3.22
N ASN A 122 26.64 25.88 -4.43
CA ASN A 122 26.34 24.57 -5.02
C ASN A 122 27.62 23.93 -5.57
N ILE A 123 27.91 22.69 -5.15
CA ILE A 123 29.08 21.91 -5.60
C ILE A 123 28.99 21.62 -7.11
N PHE A 124 27.79 21.30 -7.60
CA PHE A 124 27.57 20.97 -9.00
C PHE A 124 27.95 22.15 -9.94
N PHE A 125 27.47 23.36 -9.65
CA PHE A 125 27.80 24.55 -10.45
C PHE A 125 29.25 25.05 -10.25
N ARG A 126 29.98 24.53 -9.25
CA ARG A 126 31.42 24.76 -9.13
C ARG A 126 32.23 23.88 -10.09
N GLN A 127 31.76 22.67 -10.40
CA GLN A 127 32.42 21.73 -11.30
C GLN A 127 32.21 22.05 -12.78
N ILE A 128 31.16 22.83 -13.11
CA ILE A 128 30.92 23.29 -14.48
C ILE A 128 31.87 24.46 -14.77
N THR A 129 32.63 24.40 -15.87
CA THR A 129 33.56 25.49 -16.24
C THR A 129 32.86 26.49 -17.16
N TYR A 130 32.21 26.00 -18.22
CA TYR A 130 31.53 26.82 -19.23
C TYR A 130 30.02 26.50 -19.31
N GLY A 131 29.23 27.44 -19.86
CA GLY A 131 27.80 27.18 -20.09
C GLY A 131 26.93 27.08 -18.82
N LYS A 132 27.32 27.71 -17.70
CA LYS A 132 26.52 27.71 -16.46
C LYS A 132 25.11 28.26 -16.65
N ASN A 133 24.99 29.38 -17.38
CA ASN A 133 23.71 30.05 -17.60
C ASN A 133 22.68 29.18 -18.34
N PRO A 134 22.99 28.55 -19.50
CA PRO A 134 22.01 27.67 -20.16
C PRO A 134 21.64 26.47 -19.29
N ILE A 135 22.59 25.81 -18.61
CA ILE A 135 22.31 24.68 -17.72
C ILE A 135 21.40 25.11 -16.54
N ARG A 136 21.65 26.30 -15.98
CA ARG A 136 20.82 26.88 -14.90
C ARG A 136 19.39 27.11 -15.37
N ILE A 137 19.21 27.76 -16.53
CA ILE A 137 17.89 28.07 -17.07
C ILE A 137 17.14 26.78 -17.43
N MET A 138 17.79 25.86 -18.13
CA MET A 138 17.19 24.59 -18.52
C MET A 138 16.81 23.75 -17.29
N GLY A 139 17.73 23.56 -16.34
CA GLY A 139 17.42 22.83 -15.11
C GLY A 139 16.28 23.45 -14.30
N ALA A 140 16.19 24.78 -14.23
CA ALA A 140 15.10 25.48 -13.54
C ALA A 140 13.75 25.40 -14.28
N LEU A 141 13.76 25.18 -15.60
CA LEU A 141 12.55 25.05 -16.42
C LEU A 141 11.94 23.63 -16.32
N LEU A 142 12.73 22.61 -15.96
CA LEU A 142 12.24 21.22 -15.87
C LEU A 142 11.02 21.04 -14.96
N PRO A 143 10.99 21.55 -13.70
CA PRO A 143 9.80 21.41 -12.85
C PRO A 143 8.57 22.08 -13.45
N VAL A 144 8.75 23.21 -14.15
CA VAL A 144 7.65 23.91 -14.83
C VAL A 144 7.09 23.02 -15.94
N LEU A 145 7.95 22.44 -16.78
CA LEU A 145 7.54 21.55 -17.86
C LEU A 145 6.82 20.29 -17.34
N TRP A 146 7.35 19.64 -16.29
CA TRP A 146 6.72 18.48 -15.69
C TRP A 146 5.33 18.80 -15.14
N VAL A 147 5.19 19.91 -14.43
CA VAL A 147 3.91 20.38 -13.89
C VAL A 147 2.95 20.74 -15.01
N THR A 148 3.39 21.44 -16.05
CA THR A 148 2.56 21.79 -17.20
C THR A 148 2.03 20.54 -17.89
N VAL A 149 2.88 19.55 -18.19
CA VAL A 149 2.44 18.30 -18.82
C VAL A 149 1.49 17.54 -17.88
N ASN A 150 1.77 17.49 -16.57
CA ASN A 150 0.89 16.82 -15.61
C ASN A 150 -0.50 17.48 -15.52
N ILE A 151 -0.57 18.82 -15.54
CA ILE A 151 -1.83 19.57 -15.58
C ILE A 151 -2.59 19.26 -16.88
N VAL A 152 -1.90 19.27 -18.02
CA VAL A 152 -2.52 18.94 -19.31
C VAL A 152 -3.06 17.51 -19.31
N ILE A 153 -2.30 16.54 -18.79
CA ILE A 153 -2.77 15.16 -18.62
C ILE A 153 -4.03 15.09 -17.76
N SER A 154 -4.06 15.84 -16.66
CA SER A 154 -5.13 15.73 -15.66
C SER A 154 -6.43 16.43 -16.05
N PHE A 155 -6.37 17.48 -16.87
CA PHE A 155 -7.52 18.37 -17.13
C PHE A 155 -7.89 18.49 -18.62
N SER A 156 -7.14 17.85 -19.54
CA SER A 156 -7.45 17.98 -20.97
C SER A 156 -8.39 16.91 -21.47
N ASP A 157 -9.59 17.36 -21.84
CA ASP A 157 -10.62 16.52 -22.45
C ASP A 157 -10.40 16.24 -23.94
N THR A 158 -9.33 16.77 -24.57
CA THR A 158 -9.12 16.67 -26.02
C THR A 158 -7.68 16.44 -26.47
N ALA A 159 -6.70 16.42 -25.55
CA ALA A 159 -5.28 16.31 -25.87
C ALA A 159 -4.81 14.89 -26.21
N PHE A 160 -5.50 13.85 -25.71
CA PHE A 160 -5.08 12.47 -25.79
C PHE A 160 -6.13 11.61 -26.49
N MET A 161 -5.72 10.47 -27.02
CA MET A 161 -6.63 9.51 -27.66
C MET A 161 -7.72 9.02 -26.71
N ASP A 162 -7.39 8.87 -25.42
CA ASP A 162 -8.28 8.36 -24.37
C ASP A 162 -8.71 9.46 -23.37
N SER A 163 -8.70 10.73 -23.81
CA SER A 163 -9.03 11.89 -22.96
C SER A 163 -10.43 11.81 -22.32
N ASP A 164 -11.34 11.01 -22.89
CA ASP A 164 -12.68 10.78 -22.34
C ASP A 164 -12.66 10.18 -20.92
N LEU A 165 -11.57 9.48 -20.54
CA LEU A 165 -11.38 8.92 -19.19
C LEU A 165 -11.17 9.99 -18.12
N CYS A 166 -10.78 11.21 -18.50
CA CYS A 166 -10.52 12.33 -17.59
C CYS A 166 -11.70 13.29 -17.44
N LYS A 167 -12.83 13.01 -18.10
CA LYS A 167 -14.05 13.83 -17.99
C LYS A 167 -14.54 13.89 -16.55
N GLY A 168 -14.69 15.11 -16.02
CA GLY A 168 -15.18 15.36 -14.66
C GLY A 168 -14.09 15.46 -13.58
N MET A 169 -12.82 15.56 -13.96
CA MET A 169 -11.73 15.90 -13.03
C MET A 169 -11.89 17.33 -12.49
N THR A 170 -11.85 17.50 -11.16
CA THR A 170 -11.92 18.81 -10.51
C THR A 170 -10.62 19.11 -9.76
N ILE A 171 -10.28 20.38 -9.57
CA ILE A 171 -9.06 20.78 -8.83
C ILE A 171 -9.00 20.17 -7.41
N PRO A 172 -10.09 20.18 -6.60
CA PRO A 172 -10.04 19.55 -5.28
C PRO A 172 -9.74 18.05 -5.34
N ARG A 173 -10.36 17.33 -6.30
CA ARG A 173 -10.10 15.90 -6.52
C ARG A 173 -8.69 15.63 -7.05
N TRP A 174 -8.16 16.49 -7.90
CA TRP A 174 -6.78 16.42 -8.36
C TRP A 174 -5.81 16.63 -7.20
N ILE A 175 -6.03 17.63 -6.33
CA ILE A 175 -5.21 17.85 -5.14
C ILE A 175 -5.32 16.66 -4.19
N GLU A 176 -6.53 16.16 -3.95
CA GLU A 176 -6.76 14.96 -3.15
C GLU A 176 -6.00 13.77 -3.74
N PHE A 177 -6.11 13.53 -5.05
CA PHE A 177 -5.40 12.47 -5.74
C PHE A 177 -3.88 12.65 -5.69
N GLN A 178 -3.33 13.84 -5.94
CA GLN A 178 -1.89 14.08 -5.85
C GLN A 178 -1.39 13.95 -4.42
N THR A 179 -2.19 14.35 -3.42
CA THR A 179 -1.85 14.19 -2.01
C THR A 179 -1.89 12.72 -1.63
N VAL A 180 -2.94 12.00 -2.03
CA VAL A 180 -3.07 10.57 -1.78
C VAL A 180 -2.01 9.79 -2.55
N SER A 181 -1.82 9.99 -3.84
CA SER A 181 -0.83 9.27 -4.66
C SER A 181 0.62 9.61 -4.31
N ASN A 182 0.96 10.86 -4.00
CA ASN A 182 2.36 11.20 -3.66
C ASN A 182 2.68 11.07 -2.16
N PHE A 183 1.73 11.33 -1.26
CA PHE A 183 1.96 11.25 0.19
C PHE A 183 1.49 9.89 0.74
N LEU A 184 0.24 9.51 0.44
CA LEU A 184 -0.22 8.16 0.77
C LEU A 184 0.38 7.12 -0.16
N GLY A 185 0.72 7.34 -1.43
CA GLY A 185 1.35 6.34 -2.29
C GLY A 185 2.77 6.02 -1.85
N VAL A 186 3.49 7.00 -1.29
CA VAL A 186 4.74 6.75 -0.56
C VAL A 186 4.44 5.92 0.70
N LEU A 187 3.39 6.23 1.47
CA LEU A 187 2.97 5.42 2.63
C LEU A 187 2.29 4.08 2.26
N ASP A 188 1.77 3.90 1.05
CA ASP A 188 1.00 2.77 0.49
C ASP A 188 1.98 1.76 -0.10
N VAL A 189 3.02 2.28 -0.78
CA VAL A 189 4.28 1.58 -1.03
C VAL A 189 4.92 1.12 0.28
N MET A 190 4.72 1.85 1.38
CA MET A 190 5.32 1.55 2.68
C MET A 190 4.41 0.82 3.69
N GLY A 191 3.13 0.56 3.39
CA GLY A 191 2.16 0.19 4.44
C GLY A 191 1.01 -0.70 4.00
N ARG A 192 0.20 -0.30 3.02
CA ARG A 192 -1.11 -0.94 2.77
C ARG A 192 -1.04 -2.34 2.17
N ARG A 193 0.08 -2.72 1.55
CA ARG A 193 0.28 -4.06 0.98
C ARG A 193 1.12 -4.90 1.93
N ASP A 194 0.73 -6.16 2.12
CA ASP A 194 1.48 -7.16 2.88
C ASP A 194 3.00 -6.96 2.66
N LEU A 195 3.79 -6.88 3.74
CA LEU A 195 5.26 -6.82 3.68
C LEU A 195 5.82 -7.92 2.74
N TRP A 196 5.11 -9.05 2.69
CA TRP A 196 5.36 -10.15 1.76
C TRP A 196 5.23 -9.74 0.28
N ASN A 197 4.21 -8.99 -0.09
CA ASN A 197 4.03 -8.48 -1.46
C ASN A 197 5.06 -7.40 -1.81
N ASP A 198 5.57 -6.63 -0.84
CA ASP A 198 6.70 -5.72 -1.07
C ASP A 198 8.01 -6.50 -1.30
N LEU A 199 8.25 -7.58 -0.55
CA LEU A 199 9.37 -8.49 -0.77
C LEU A 199 9.29 -9.20 -2.12
N GLU A 200 8.15 -9.81 -2.44
CA GLU A 200 7.96 -10.62 -3.65
C GLU A 200 7.83 -9.75 -4.92
N GLY A 201 7.08 -8.66 -4.86
CA GLY A 201 6.78 -7.82 -6.04
C GLY A 201 7.69 -6.62 -6.24
N ARG A 202 8.43 -6.18 -5.21
CA ARG A 202 9.28 -4.97 -5.25
C ARG A 202 10.68 -5.18 -4.65
N GLY A 203 10.99 -6.38 -4.17
CA GLY A 203 12.30 -6.71 -3.57
C GLY A 203 12.55 -6.04 -2.21
N GLY A 204 11.52 -5.58 -1.50
CA GLY A 204 11.62 -4.95 -0.17
C GLY A 204 11.92 -3.45 -0.19
N LEU A 205 11.72 -2.77 -1.32
CA LEU A 205 11.96 -1.32 -1.45
C LEU A 205 11.14 -0.50 -0.45
N GLY A 206 9.86 -0.84 -0.24
CA GLY A 206 8.99 -0.15 0.70
C GLY A 206 9.56 -0.23 2.12
N ALA A 207 9.96 -1.43 2.54
CA ALA A 207 10.59 -1.66 3.84
C ALA A 207 11.90 -0.87 4.02
N VAL A 208 12.79 -0.89 3.02
CA VAL A 208 14.07 -0.15 3.07
C VAL A 208 13.83 1.35 3.10
N SER A 209 12.93 1.87 2.28
CA SER A 209 12.61 3.31 2.22
C SER A 209 12.02 3.81 3.52
N LEU A 210 11.12 3.04 4.12
CA LEU A 210 10.55 3.32 5.43
C LEU A 210 11.66 3.35 6.48
N LEU A 211 12.46 2.29 6.61
CA LEU A 211 13.56 2.24 7.59
C LEU A 211 14.50 3.45 7.45
N SER A 212 14.77 3.87 6.22
CA SER A 212 15.60 5.02 5.89
C SER A 212 14.98 6.35 6.34
N MET A 213 13.69 6.56 6.11
CA MET A 213 12.97 7.74 6.61
C MET A 213 12.95 7.79 8.14
N TRP A 214 12.79 6.65 8.80
CA TRP A 214 12.85 6.55 10.25
C TRP A 214 14.25 6.89 10.79
N ILE A 215 15.29 6.32 10.20
CA ILE A 215 16.68 6.67 10.54
C ILE A 215 16.92 8.17 10.35
N TRP A 216 16.41 8.76 9.26
CA TRP A 216 16.49 10.20 9.03
C TRP A 216 15.78 11.00 10.13
N ALA A 217 14.56 10.62 10.51
CA ALA A 217 13.83 11.24 11.60
C ALA A 217 14.58 11.16 12.95
N LEU A 218 15.18 10.01 13.25
CA LEU A 218 16.05 9.82 14.42
C LEU A 218 17.23 10.80 14.40
N TYR A 219 17.87 10.98 13.25
CA TYR A 219 18.94 11.97 13.11
C TYR A 219 18.47 13.40 13.30
N LEU A 220 17.30 13.77 12.76
CA LEU A 220 16.72 15.10 12.98
C LEU A 220 16.51 15.39 14.47
N VAL A 221 15.98 14.41 15.22
CA VAL A 221 15.78 14.55 16.67
C VAL A 221 17.10 14.68 17.42
N ARG A 222 18.09 13.84 17.08
CA ARG A 222 19.40 13.84 17.77
C ARG A 222 20.24 15.06 17.46
N HIS A 223 20.13 15.60 16.25
CA HIS A 223 20.80 16.83 15.82
C HIS A 223 19.96 18.08 16.01
N ARG A 224 18.85 18.05 16.75
CA ARG A 224 17.95 19.22 16.90
C ARG A 224 18.68 20.51 17.30
N GLU A 225 19.62 20.42 18.25
CA GLU A 225 20.41 21.58 18.71
C GLU A 225 21.33 22.10 17.61
N ASP A 226 22.02 21.19 16.91
CA ASP A 226 22.92 21.50 15.81
C ASP A 226 22.15 22.12 14.62
N ILE A 227 20.93 21.64 14.36
CA ILE A 227 20.01 22.16 13.34
C ILE A 227 19.52 23.56 13.70
N PHE A 228 19.12 23.78 14.97
CA PHE A 228 18.69 25.10 15.44
C PHE A 228 19.82 26.12 15.35
N GLU A 229 21.04 25.72 15.67
CA GLU A 229 22.20 26.61 15.57
C GLU A 229 22.54 26.94 14.11
N GLU A 230 22.56 25.95 13.22
CA GLU A 230 22.73 26.15 11.78
C GLU A 230 21.65 27.09 11.21
N PHE A 231 20.39 26.89 11.63
CA PHE A 231 19.27 27.76 11.25
C PHE A 231 19.47 29.20 11.75
N ARG A 232 19.92 29.37 12.99
CA ARG A 232 20.20 30.69 13.58
C ARG A 232 21.30 31.41 12.81
N ILE A 233 22.39 30.72 12.47
CA ILE A 233 23.50 31.24 11.67
C ILE A 233 22.98 31.72 10.31
N ARG A 234 22.25 30.88 9.56
CA ARG A 234 21.70 31.24 8.25
C ARG A 234 20.71 32.39 8.31
N ARG A 235 19.84 32.40 9.31
CA ARG A 235 18.89 33.49 9.54
C ARG A 235 19.60 34.82 9.78
N SER A 236 20.72 34.81 10.50
CA SER A 236 21.49 36.03 10.81
C SER A 236 22.19 36.62 9.58
N GLN A 237 22.59 35.78 8.61
CA GLN A 237 23.25 36.21 7.38
C GLN A 237 22.30 36.86 6.35
N ASP A 238 20.99 36.66 6.48
CA ASP A 238 19.97 37.12 5.52
C ASP A 238 19.25 38.43 5.95
N PHE A 239 19.71 39.10 7.02
CA PHE A 239 19.01 40.26 7.62
C PHE A 239 18.99 41.53 6.74
N ASP A 240 19.86 41.65 5.73
CA ASP A 240 20.04 42.86 4.91
C ASP A 240 19.25 42.86 3.58
N ARG A 241 18.31 41.92 3.35
CA ARG A 241 17.65 41.73 2.04
C ARG A 241 16.14 41.98 2.03
N ILE A 242 15.65 42.35 0.84
CA ILE A 242 14.28 42.83 0.54
C ILE A 242 13.18 41.88 1.06
N PHE A 243 12.15 42.49 1.69
CA PHE A 243 11.03 41.83 2.39
C PHE A 243 10.32 40.72 1.60
N PHE A 244 10.05 40.92 0.30
CA PHE A 244 9.33 39.94 -0.54
C PHE A 244 10.10 38.63 -0.79
N THR A 245 11.43 38.63 -0.70
CA THR A 245 12.25 37.41 -0.84
C THR A 245 12.47 36.68 0.47
N ARG A 246 12.04 37.28 1.60
CA ARG A 246 12.34 36.81 2.95
C ARG A 246 11.53 35.58 3.35
N TRP A 247 10.22 35.59 3.08
CA TRP A 247 9.30 34.51 3.48
C TRP A 247 9.61 33.15 2.83
N PRO A 248 9.80 33.06 1.51
CA PRO A 248 10.13 31.78 0.86
C PRO A 248 11.47 31.23 1.35
N ARG A 249 12.47 32.08 1.58
CA ARG A 249 13.76 31.66 2.14
C ARG A 249 13.65 31.18 3.58
N LEU A 250 12.83 31.82 4.40
CA LEU A 250 12.68 31.43 5.81
C LEU A 250 12.05 30.03 5.94
N ILE A 251 11.05 29.73 5.11
CA ILE A 251 10.46 28.40 4.99
C ILE A 251 11.49 27.38 4.49
N TRP A 252 12.36 27.78 3.56
CA TRP A 252 13.44 26.93 3.02
C TRP A 252 14.59 26.68 4.00
N HIS A 253 14.88 27.61 4.92
CA HIS A 253 16.02 27.52 5.82
C HIS A 253 15.93 26.37 6.82
N ILE A 254 14.75 26.02 7.31
CA ILE A 254 14.55 24.91 8.25
C ILE A 254 14.91 23.56 7.61
N PRO A 255 14.27 23.12 6.51
CA PRO A 255 14.61 21.85 5.87
C PRO A 255 16.05 21.86 5.33
N MET A 256 16.57 23.01 4.91
CA MET A 256 17.95 23.13 4.46
C MET A 256 18.97 22.97 5.59
N SER A 257 18.70 23.54 6.77
CA SER A 257 19.56 23.38 7.95
C SER A 257 19.54 21.93 8.41
N ALA A 258 18.34 21.32 8.49
CA ALA A 258 18.16 19.91 8.76
C ALA A 258 18.94 19.02 7.78
N TRP A 259 18.80 19.27 6.48
CA TRP A 259 19.54 18.56 5.43
C TRP A 259 21.05 18.67 5.64
N ASN A 260 21.60 19.89 5.71
CA ASN A 260 23.06 20.07 5.79
C ASN A 260 23.65 19.42 7.05
N VAL A 261 23.02 19.59 8.22
CA VAL A 261 23.53 18.99 9.46
C VAL A 261 23.54 17.46 9.37
N VAL A 262 22.45 16.85 8.91
CA VAL A 262 22.34 15.39 8.81
C VAL A 262 23.30 14.86 7.75
N THR A 263 23.41 15.49 6.58
CA THR A 263 24.29 15.00 5.50
C THR A 263 25.77 15.18 5.82
N ASP A 264 26.15 16.22 6.58
CA ASP A 264 27.53 16.43 7.00
C ASP A 264 27.95 15.38 8.04
N CYS A 265 27.05 15.05 8.98
CA CYS A 265 27.34 14.09 10.05
C CYS A 265 27.18 12.63 9.59
N HIS A 266 26.23 12.36 8.70
CA HIS A 266 25.83 11.03 8.24
C HIS A 266 25.77 10.96 6.71
N PRO A 267 26.91 11.05 6.01
CA PRO A 267 26.96 11.12 4.55
C PRO A 267 26.39 9.88 3.86
N TRP A 268 26.36 8.73 4.54
CA TRP A 268 25.77 7.49 4.03
C TRP A 268 24.25 7.57 3.82
N MET A 269 23.55 8.49 4.51
CA MET A 269 22.12 8.69 4.31
C MET A 269 21.79 9.19 2.90
N ILE A 270 22.66 10.02 2.32
CA ILE A 270 22.50 10.47 0.94
C ILE A 270 22.51 9.26 0.01
N PHE A 271 23.44 8.33 0.21
CA PHE A 271 23.55 7.14 -0.61
C PHE A 271 22.26 6.30 -0.55
N ILE A 272 21.72 6.09 0.65
CA ILE A 272 20.47 5.34 0.83
C ILE A 272 19.28 6.03 0.17
N ILE A 273 19.13 7.35 0.36
CA ILE A 273 18.05 8.12 -0.29
C ILE A 273 18.16 8.01 -1.81
N VAL A 274 19.37 8.17 -2.35
CA VAL A 274 19.64 8.05 -3.79
C VAL A 274 19.30 6.65 -4.28
N VAL A 275 19.71 5.58 -3.58
CA VAL A 275 19.38 4.19 -3.94
C VAL A 275 17.88 3.95 -3.91
N CYS A 276 17.17 4.40 -2.86
CA CYS A 276 15.72 4.23 -2.77
C CYS A 276 14.99 4.96 -3.90
N LEU A 277 15.39 6.20 -4.22
CA LEU A 277 14.81 6.97 -5.32
C LEU A 277 15.05 6.29 -6.68
N HIS A 278 16.28 5.80 -6.93
CA HIS A 278 16.60 5.09 -8.17
C HIS A 278 15.87 3.75 -8.27
N TRP A 279 15.81 2.97 -7.18
CA TRP A 279 15.09 1.70 -7.15
C TRP A 279 13.59 1.92 -7.39
N SER A 280 12.98 2.90 -6.74
CA SER A 280 11.57 3.27 -6.97
C SER A 280 11.31 3.67 -8.42
N TRP A 281 12.17 4.51 -8.98
CA TRP A 281 12.06 4.98 -10.35
C TRP A 281 12.26 3.85 -11.37
N ILE A 282 13.24 2.96 -11.17
CA ILE A 282 13.47 1.76 -11.99
C ILE A 282 12.25 0.86 -11.98
N LEU A 283 11.66 0.59 -10.80
CA LEU A 283 10.44 -0.22 -10.71
C LEU A 283 9.26 0.43 -11.44
N GLY A 284 9.13 1.75 -11.38
CA GLY A 284 8.11 2.50 -12.12
C GLY A 284 8.28 2.34 -13.64
N ILE A 285 9.50 2.52 -14.13
CA ILE A 285 9.81 2.42 -15.57
C ILE A 285 9.68 0.99 -16.08
N THR A 286 10.24 0.01 -15.36
CA THR A 286 10.22 -1.40 -15.80
C THR A 286 8.81 -1.97 -15.91
N LYS A 287 7.87 -1.51 -15.08
CA LYS A 287 6.46 -1.86 -15.21
C LYS A 287 5.77 -1.28 -16.44
N GLY A 288 6.31 -0.20 -17.00
CA GLY A 288 5.82 0.42 -18.23
C GLY A 288 6.39 -0.18 -19.51
N PHE A 289 7.23 -1.22 -19.42
CA PHE A 289 7.84 -1.82 -20.61
C PHE A 289 6.83 -2.57 -21.48
N SER A 290 6.82 -2.22 -22.77
CA SER A 290 6.17 -3.03 -23.79
C SER A 290 7.16 -4.06 -24.33
N TYR A 291 6.83 -5.34 -24.21
CA TYR A 291 7.64 -6.44 -24.70
C TYR A 291 7.09 -6.92 -26.04
N ASN A 292 7.66 -6.42 -27.14
CA ASN A 292 7.43 -6.97 -28.47
C ASN A 292 8.74 -7.59 -28.97
N ARG A 293 8.72 -8.88 -29.30
CA ARG A 293 9.93 -9.64 -29.69
C ARG A 293 10.35 -9.40 -31.14
N ASP A 294 9.50 -8.80 -31.97
CA ASP A 294 9.60 -9.06 -33.41
C ASP A 294 10.34 -7.99 -34.23
N SER A 295 10.75 -6.85 -33.65
CA SER A 295 11.73 -5.94 -34.27
C SER A 295 12.19 -4.82 -33.30
N LEU A 296 13.47 -4.42 -33.38
CA LEU A 296 13.95 -3.20 -32.72
C LEU A 296 13.56 -1.99 -33.55
N SER A 297 12.82 -1.05 -32.96
CA SER A 297 12.48 0.21 -33.63
C SER A 297 13.70 1.14 -33.79
N TYR A 298 13.61 2.14 -34.66
CA TYR A 298 14.69 3.12 -34.86
C TYR A 298 15.03 3.85 -33.55
N GLY A 299 14.03 4.26 -32.77
CA GLY A 299 14.23 4.90 -31.47
C GLY A 299 14.90 3.98 -30.45
N GLN A 300 14.59 2.68 -30.47
CA GLN A 300 15.25 1.69 -29.63
C GLN A 300 16.73 1.52 -29.98
N VAL A 301 17.09 1.45 -31.27
CA VAL A 301 18.49 1.38 -31.70
C VAL A 301 19.25 2.64 -31.25
N LEU A 302 18.69 3.83 -31.50
CA LEU A 302 19.31 5.09 -31.10
C LEU A 302 19.51 5.18 -29.57
N SER A 303 18.55 4.67 -28.79
CA SER A 303 18.63 4.66 -27.34
C SER A 303 19.79 3.81 -26.81
N ILE A 304 20.12 2.68 -27.44
CA ILE A 304 21.27 1.84 -27.06
C ILE A 304 22.58 2.62 -27.22
N PHE A 305 22.73 3.35 -28.33
CA PHE A 305 23.92 4.20 -28.56
C PHE A 305 24.04 5.34 -27.56
N SER A 306 22.92 5.81 -26.99
CA SER A 306 22.95 6.86 -25.96
C SER A 306 23.61 6.44 -24.64
N ILE A 307 23.71 5.12 -24.38
CA ILE A 307 24.36 4.56 -23.17
C ILE A 307 25.89 4.51 -23.32
N LEU A 308 26.40 4.39 -24.55
CA LEU A 308 27.83 4.16 -24.76
C LEU A 308 28.71 5.27 -24.17
N PRO A 309 28.42 6.57 -24.38
CA PRO A 309 29.23 7.62 -23.77
C PRO A 309 29.30 7.60 -22.24
N PRO A 310 28.19 7.56 -21.48
CA PRO A 310 28.28 7.48 -20.01
C PRO A 310 28.94 6.18 -19.54
N LEU A 311 28.76 5.07 -20.26
CA LEU A 311 29.43 3.81 -19.93
C LEU A 311 30.95 3.90 -20.11
N PHE A 312 31.43 4.49 -21.21
CA PHE A 312 32.86 4.72 -21.43
C PHE A 312 33.44 5.69 -20.41
N ALA A 313 32.75 6.80 -20.12
CA ALA A 313 33.18 7.78 -19.14
C ALA A 313 33.27 7.17 -17.73
N VAL A 314 32.28 6.37 -17.31
CA VAL A 314 32.32 5.67 -16.02
C VAL A 314 33.42 4.61 -16.01
N SER A 315 33.62 3.89 -17.10
CA SER A 315 34.67 2.88 -17.20
C SER A 315 36.06 3.50 -17.05
N ASP A 316 36.30 4.65 -17.68
CA ASP A 316 37.54 5.40 -17.56
C ASP A 316 37.73 5.97 -16.14
N LEU A 317 36.66 6.49 -15.54
CA LEU A 317 36.67 6.96 -14.15
C LEU A 317 36.96 5.82 -13.15
N LEU A 318 36.33 4.66 -13.33
CA LEU A 318 36.56 3.47 -12.52
C LEU A 318 38.02 2.98 -12.64
N ARG A 319 38.64 3.16 -13.81
CA ARG A 319 40.04 2.82 -14.04
C ARG A 319 40.98 3.85 -13.41
N SER A 320 40.75 5.13 -13.63
CA SER A 320 41.63 6.23 -13.19
C SER A 320 41.52 6.52 -11.69
N ARG A 321 40.34 6.36 -11.09
CA ARG A 321 40.05 6.65 -9.67
C ARG A 321 39.70 5.41 -8.84
N LYS A 322 40.14 4.23 -9.28
CA LYS A 322 39.91 2.96 -8.60
C LYS A 322 40.25 3.02 -7.11
N HIS A 323 41.34 3.70 -6.74
CA HIS A 323 41.80 3.79 -5.36
C HIS A 323 40.84 4.61 -4.47
N ASP A 324 40.38 5.77 -4.94
CA ASP A 324 39.46 6.64 -4.19
C ASP A 324 38.08 6.01 -4.05
N LEU A 325 37.59 5.38 -5.11
CA LEU A 325 36.32 4.65 -5.10
C LEU A 325 36.38 3.46 -4.14
N LYS A 326 37.51 2.74 -4.13
CA LYS A 326 37.80 1.68 -3.19
C LYS A 326 37.82 2.21 -1.75
N LEU A 327 38.52 3.30 -1.47
CA LEU A 327 38.55 3.95 -0.16
C LEU A 327 37.15 4.37 0.31
N PHE A 328 36.34 4.95 -0.57
CA PHE A 328 34.96 5.32 -0.26
C PHE A 328 34.11 4.10 0.10
N LEU A 329 34.16 3.04 -0.73
CA LEU A 329 33.41 1.80 -0.48
C LEU A 329 33.84 1.10 0.80
N PHE A 330 35.14 1.04 1.10
CA PHE A 330 35.64 0.47 2.36
C PHE A 330 35.40 1.38 3.59
N GLY A 331 35.28 2.68 3.38
CA GLY A 331 34.91 3.64 4.44
C GLY A 331 33.42 3.59 4.79
N PHE A 332 32.57 3.12 3.87
CA PHE A 332 31.12 3.11 4.04
C PHE A 332 30.63 2.27 5.23
N PRO A 333 31.06 1.01 5.43
CA PRO A 333 30.69 0.23 6.62
C PRO A 333 31.06 0.95 7.93
N ARG A 334 32.23 1.59 7.98
CA ARG A 334 32.66 2.34 9.17
C ARG A 334 31.79 3.57 9.41
N SER A 335 31.45 4.33 8.37
CA SER A 335 30.55 5.48 8.47
C SER A 335 29.14 5.06 8.88
N PHE A 336 28.63 3.97 8.33
CA PHE A 336 27.36 3.38 8.71
C PHE A 336 27.36 2.93 10.17
N CYS A 337 28.37 2.16 10.61
CA CYS A 337 28.52 1.73 12.01
C CYS A 337 28.59 2.93 12.96
N ASN A 338 29.30 4.00 12.59
CA ASN A 338 29.35 5.22 13.39
C ASN A 338 27.99 5.92 13.48
N GLY A 339 27.25 5.97 12.36
CA GLY A 339 25.89 6.51 12.33
C GLY A 339 24.92 5.71 13.19
N VAL A 340 24.93 4.38 13.04
CA VAL A 340 24.14 3.47 13.89
C VAL A 340 24.53 3.62 15.37
N SER A 341 25.82 3.68 15.68
CA SER A 341 26.30 3.98 17.04
C SER A 341 25.78 5.33 17.52
N PHE A 342 25.75 6.36 16.67
CA PHE A 342 25.21 7.67 17.02
C PHE A 342 23.70 7.64 17.29
N ILE A 343 22.93 6.85 16.54
CA ILE A 343 21.48 6.64 16.76
C ILE A 343 21.20 6.01 18.13
N PHE A 344 22.08 5.13 18.62
CA PHE A 344 21.86 4.47 19.91
C PHE A 344 22.52 5.21 21.08
N THR A 345 23.75 5.66 20.93
CA THR A 345 24.60 6.16 22.03
C THR A 345 24.74 7.67 22.08
N GLY A 346 24.48 8.37 20.97
CA GLY A 346 24.61 9.83 20.86
C GLY A 346 26.04 10.28 20.61
N ARG A 347 26.95 9.31 20.48
CA ARG A 347 28.36 9.53 20.15
C ARG A 347 28.84 8.63 19.02
N PRO A 348 29.88 9.06 18.29
CA PRO A 348 30.48 10.40 18.34
C PRO A 348 29.62 11.42 17.57
N ASN A 349 29.24 12.54 18.21
CA ASN A 349 28.71 13.68 17.46
C ASN A 349 29.91 14.37 16.80
N ALA A 350 30.01 14.30 15.47
CA ALA A 350 31.12 14.87 14.72
C ALA A 350 31.24 16.41 14.86
N ARG A 351 30.16 17.11 15.24
CA ARG A 351 30.13 18.58 15.40
C ARG A 351 30.39 19.09 16.83
N LYS A 352 30.28 18.25 17.87
CA LYS A 352 30.54 18.69 19.26
C LYS A 352 32.01 18.49 19.61
N LEU A 353 32.78 19.59 19.69
CA LEU A 353 34.02 19.57 20.49
C LEU A 353 33.64 19.32 21.97
N PRO A 354 34.45 18.54 22.72
CA PRO A 354 34.18 18.26 24.12
C PRO A 354 34.45 19.53 24.94
N ASN A 355 33.45 20.41 25.04
CA ASN A 355 33.49 21.53 25.97
C ASN A 355 33.06 21.01 27.35
N ILE A 356 34.04 20.90 28.24
CA ILE A 356 33.96 20.29 29.59
C ILE A 356 33.15 21.17 30.58
N ASP A 357 32.86 22.42 30.23
CA ASP A 357 32.36 23.41 31.19
C ASP A 357 30.82 23.46 31.35
N THR A 358 30.04 22.92 30.40
CA THR A 358 28.57 22.90 30.50
C THR A 358 28.02 21.78 31.39
N GLU A 359 28.84 20.80 31.78
CA GLU A 359 28.38 19.58 32.46
C GLU A 359 28.26 19.73 33.99
N LYS A 360 28.99 20.66 34.61
CA LYS A 360 28.94 20.90 36.07
C LYS A 360 27.67 21.58 36.57
N ARG A 361 26.87 22.22 35.70
CA ARG A 361 25.66 22.96 36.10
C ARG A 361 24.40 22.07 36.26
N ASN A 362 24.46 20.79 35.84
CA ASN A 362 23.28 19.93 35.73
C ASN A 362 23.02 18.96 36.90
N ASN A 363 23.93 18.81 37.86
CA ASN A 363 23.75 17.81 38.94
C ASN A 363 22.65 18.16 39.96
N GLY A 364 22.31 19.44 40.15
CA GLY A 364 21.14 19.86 40.93
C GLY A 364 19.79 19.68 40.21
N SER A 365 19.83 19.55 38.88
CA SER A 365 18.66 19.43 37.99
C SER A 365 18.14 17.99 37.89
N ALA A 366 18.99 16.98 38.09
CA ALA A 366 18.64 15.56 37.92
C ALA A 366 17.47 15.08 38.81
N LYS A 367 17.42 15.49 40.09
CA LYS A 367 16.30 15.15 41.01
C LYS A 367 14.99 15.85 40.62
N ARG A 368 15.07 17.09 40.13
CA ARG A 368 13.88 17.88 39.69
C ARG A 368 13.35 17.35 38.35
N GLN A 369 14.24 16.92 37.47
CA GLN A 369 13.90 16.26 36.20
C GLN A 369 13.34 14.84 36.40
N LEU A 370 13.80 14.08 37.40
CA LEU A 370 13.23 12.75 37.69
C LEU A 370 11.74 12.85 38.08
N LYS A 371 11.36 13.86 38.88
CA LYS A 371 9.94 14.12 39.23
C LYS A 371 9.08 14.49 38.02
N LEU A 372 9.64 15.18 37.02
CA LEU A 372 8.95 15.51 35.78
C LEU A 372 8.82 14.30 34.83
N TRP A 373 9.59 13.24 35.04
CA TRP A 373 9.58 12.05 34.17
C TRP A 373 8.52 11.03 34.51
N ILE A 374 8.14 10.92 35.78
CA ILE A 374 7.05 10.04 36.22
C ILE A 374 5.74 10.32 35.45
N PRO A 375 5.24 11.57 35.34
CA PRO A 375 4.02 11.83 34.57
C PRO A 375 4.21 11.59 33.07
N VAL A 376 5.40 11.85 32.50
CA VAL A 376 5.70 11.55 31.09
C VAL A 376 5.62 10.04 30.82
N ILE A 377 6.20 9.22 31.70
CA ILE A 377 6.15 7.75 31.59
C ILE A 377 4.71 7.25 31.72
N ILE A 378 3.92 7.79 32.65
CA ILE A 378 2.51 7.40 32.82
C ILE A 378 1.71 7.72 31.56
N VAL A 379 1.80 8.96 31.05
CA VAL A 379 1.12 9.36 29.81
C VAL A 379 1.59 8.53 28.62
N TRP A 380 2.89 8.24 28.54
CA TRP A 380 3.48 7.40 27.51
C TRP A 380 2.94 5.96 27.54
N ILE A 381 2.87 5.33 28.72
CA ILE A 381 2.30 3.98 28.88
C ILE A 381 0.81 3.99 28.52
N LEU A 382 0.05 5.00 28.95
CA LEU A 382 -1.36 5.15 28.61
C LEU A 382 -1.57 5.29 27.10
N ALA A 383 -0.74 6.10 26.42
CA ALA A 383 -0.81 6.26 24.96
C ALA A 383 -0.57 4.93 24.23
N ASN A 384 0.43 4.15 24.66
CA ASN A 384 0.68 2.82 24.11
C ASN A 384 -0.45 1.83 24.43
N GLY A 385 -1.03 1.90 25.63
CA GLY A 385 -2.18 1.06 25.99
C GLY A 385 -3.42 1.35 25.14
N ILE A 386 -3.68 2.63 24.86
CA ILE A 386 -4.75 3.07 23.95
C ILE A 386 -4.47 2.56 22.53
N ASP A 387 -3.24 2.67 22.05
CA ASP A 387 -2.82 2.16 20.74
C ASP A 387 -3.07 0.65 20.61
N VAL A 388 -2.64 -0.15 21.59
CA VAL A 388 -2.88 -1.61 21.61
C VAL A 388 -4.37 -1.93 21.57
N PHE A 389 -5.20 -1.21 22.33
CA PHE A 389 -6.65 -1.39 22.30
C PHE A 389 -7.25 -1.02 20.93
N TRP A 390 -6.76 0.04 20.31
CA TRP A 390 -7.17 0.47 18.98
C TRP A 390 -6.80 -0.57 17.91
N ILE A 391 -5.58 -1.11 17.96
CA ILE A 391 -5.12 -2.18 17.08
C ILE A 391 -5.97 -3.44 17.29
N TYR A 392 -6.24 -3.82 18.53
CA TYR A 392 -7.08 -4.99 18.84
C TYR A 392 -8.50 -4.84 18.27
N THR A 393 -9.12 -3.68 18.43
CA THR A 393 -10.46 -3.42 17.89
C THR A 393 -10.48 -3.42 16.36
N TYR A 394 -9.44 -2.88 15.72
CA TYR A 394 -9.24 -2.98 14.26
C TYR A 394 -9.11 -4.44 13.80
N VAL A 395 -8.18 -5.21 14.39
CA VAL A 395 -7.95 -6.62 14.03
C VAL A 395 -9.22 -7.44 14.23
N LYS A 396 -9.93 -7.23 15.33
CA LYS A 396 -11.19 -7.91 15.61
C LYS A 396 -12.26 -7.57 14.56
N ALA A 397 -12.48 -6.29 14.25
CA ALA A 397 -13.47 -5.89 13.25
C ALA A 397 -13.14 -6.39 11.84
N GLY A 398 -11.85 -6.43 11.46
CA GLY A 398 -11.41 -6.92 10.14
C GLY A 398 -11.31 -8.44 9.99
N SER A 399 -11.23 -9.20 11.09
CA SER A 399 -11.14 -10.67 11.06
C SER A 399 -12.44 -11.38 11.46
N THR A 400 -13.28 -10.74 12.28
CA THR A 400 -14.62 -11.20 12.62
C THR A 400 -15.62 -10.11 12.21
N PRO A 401 -16.02 -10.04 10.93
CA PRO A 401 -16.90 -8.97 10.46
C PRO A 401 -18.32 -9.11 11.03
N ASN A 402 -18.68 -10.32 11.49
CA ASN A 402 -19.97 -10.60 12.13
C ASN A 402 -19.79 -11.30 13.49
N PRO A 403 -20.54 -10.89 14.54
CA PRO A 403 -21.43 -9.72 14.56
C PRO A 403 -20.63 -8.41 14.45
N ARG A 404 -21.23 -7.39 13.83
CA ARG A 404 -20.57 -6.09 13.73
C ARG A 404 -20.34 -5.47 15.10
N THR A 405 -19.23 -4.78 15.21
CA THR A 405 -18.79 -3.97 16.34
C THR A 405 -19.10 -2.49 16.08
N PRO A 406 -19.04 -1.61 17.09
CA PRO A 406 -19.21 -0.17 16.90
C PRO A 406 -18.23 0.47 15.90
N VAL A 407 -17.14 -0.23 15.56
CA VAL A 407 -16.10 0.23 14.63
C VAL A 407 -16.48 0.02 13.16
N ASN A 408 -17.27 -1.02 12.88
CA ASN A 408 -17.70 -1.39 11.52
C ASN A 408 -19.23 -1.33 11.34
N ASP A 409 -19.95 -0.72 12.29
CA ASP A 409 -21.38 -0.42 12.19
C ASP A 409 -21.63 1.09 12.35
N PRO A 410 -22.00 1.82 11.27
CA PRO A 410 -22.15 1.35 9.89
C PRO A 410 -20.80 1.06 9.22
N HIS A 411 -20.81 0.36 8.09
CA HIS A 411 -19.59 0.02 7.35
C HIS A 411 -18.82 1.26 6.88
N ALA A 412 -19.53 2.36 6.61
CA ALA A 412 -18.92 3.66 6.29
C ALA A 412 -17.94 4.17 7.37
N ALA A 413 -18.08 3.76 8.64
CA ALA A 413 -17.18 4.13 9.72
C ALA A 413 -15.82 3.40 9.68
N TRP A 414 -15.76 2.24 9.00
CA TRP A 414 -14.57 1.38 8.97
C TRP A 414 -13.37 2.06 8.33
N LYS A 415 -13.55 2.70 7.17
CA LYS A 415 -12.46 3.36 6.43
C LYS A 415 -11.84 4.50 7.24
N PRO A 416 -12.59 5.51 7.73
CA PRO A 416 -12.03 6.57 8.58
C PRO A 416 -11.32 6.03 9.83
N PHE A 417 -11.88 4.99 10.46
CA PHE A 417 -11.27 4.37 11.62
C PHE A 417 -9.91 3.75 11.30
N SER A 418 -9.82 2.99 10.19
CA SER A 418 -8.57 2.39 9.74
C SER A 418 -7.49 3.43 9.41
N VAL A 419 -7.86 4.53 8.74
CA VAL A 419 -6.92 5.62 8.42
C VAL A 419 -6.43 6.30 9.69
N THR A 420 -7.35 6.58 10.63
CA THR A 420 -7.02 7.23 11.91
C THR A 420 -6.10 6.36 12.77
N LEU A 421 -6.30 5.04 12.76
CA LEU A 421 -5.40 4.08 13.43
C LEU A 421 -3.95 4.25 12.93
N TYR A 422 -3.73 4.30 11.62
CA TYR A 422 -2.37 4.45 11.07
C TYR A 422 -1.74 5.80 11.39
N ILE A 423 -2.53 6.89 11.34
CA ILE A 423 -2.07 8.22 11.73
C ILE A 423 -1.67 8.22 13.21
N PHE A 424 -2.52 7.66 14.08
CA PHE A 424 -2.27 7.57 15.51
C PHE A 424 -1.05 6.70 15.82
N GLY A 425 -0.95 5.52 15.20
CA GLY A 425 0.20 4.62 15.34
C GLY A 425 1.52 5.29 14.91
N TYR A 426 1.50 6.11 13.85
CA TYR A 426 2.66 6.92 13.46
C TYR A 426 3.04 7.96 14.54
N CYS A 427 2.06 8.66 15.10
CA CYS A 427 2.28 9.60 16.20
C CYS A 427 2.83 8.90 17.45
N VAL A 428 2.27 7.76 17.85
CA VAL A 428 2.73 6.96 18.99
C VAL A 428 4.14 6.46 18.76
N CYS A 429 4.47 5.99 17.56
CA CYS A 429 5.84 5.60 17.20
C CYS A 429 6.82 6.78 17.37
N CYS A 430 6.49 7.97 16.87
CA CYS A 430 7.31 9.17 17.06
C CYS A 430 7.53 9.47 18.56
N VAL A 431 6.48 9.40 19.38
CA VAL A 431 6.58 9.60 20.84
C VAL A 431 7.46 8.53 21.48
N ASN A 432 7.28 7.26 21.12
CA ASN A 432 8.06 6.13 21.63
C ASN A 432 9.54 6.33 21.34
N ILE A 433 9.88 6.74 20.13
CA ILE A 433 11.25 7.09 19.74
C ILE A 433 11.82 8.19 20.63
N LEU A 434 11.09 9.28 20.84
CA LEU A 434 11.56 10.39 21.67
C LEU A 434 11.82 9.96 23.12
N VAL A 435 10.93 9.13 23.68
CA VAL A 435 11.06 8.60 25.03
C VAL A 435 12.27 7.65 25.13
N TRP A 436 12.43 6.74 24.16
CA TRP A 436 13.54 5.79 24.15
C TRP A 436 14.90 6.45 23.90
N ILE A 437 14.99 7.43 22.98
CA ILE A 437 16.20 8.25 22.81
C ILE A 437 16.58 8.91 24.14
N SER A 438 15.61 9.56 24.77
CA SER A 438 15.83 10.24 26.04
C SER A 438 16.22 9.27 27.18
N TYR A 439 15.70 8.03 27.16
CA TYR A 439 16.12 6.96 28.07
C TYR A 439 17.60 6.58 27.85
N PHE A 440 18.01 6.31 26.61
CA PHE A 440 19.38 5.91 26.31
C PHE A 440 20.41 7.04 26.56
N ASP A 441 20.05 8.28 26.26
CA ASP A 441 20.87 9.46 26.58
C ASP A 441 21.13 9.56 28.09
N ARG A 442 20.13 9.21 28.92
CA ARG A 442 20.24 9.20 30.38
C ARG A 442 20.98 7.99 30.91
N LEU A 443 20.72 6.79 30.40
CA LEU A 443 21.41 5.57 30.78
C LEU A 443 22.94 5.77 30.68
N HIS A 444 23.40 6.41 29.62
CA HIS A 444 24.81 6.72 29.44
C HIS A 444 25.35 7.68 30.53
N ALA A 445 24.62 8.74 30.86
CA ALA A 445 25.00 9.68 31.93
C ALA A 445 25.08 9.00 33.32
N TRP A 446 24.27 7.95 33.54
CA TRP A 446 24.25 7.18 34.78
C TRP A 446 25.39 6.17 34.84
N VAL A 447 25.76 5.59 33.70
CA VAL A 447 26.86 4.62 33.58
C VAL A 447 28.21 5.33 33.61
N HIS A 448 28.33 6.56 33.09
CA HIS A 448 29.52 7.41 33.12
C HIS A 448 29.32 8.66 33.99
N PRO A 449 29.27 8.56 35.34
CA PRO A 449 29.44 9.75 36.17
C PRO A 449 30.87 10.28 35.96
N ALA A 450 31.02 11.51 35.46
CA ALA A 450 32.31 12.20 35.29
C ALA A 450 33.03 12.52 36.62
N THR A 451 32.58 11.94 37.73
CA THR A 451 33.15 12.13 39.06
C THR A 451 33.33 10.77 39.73
N PHE A 452 34.52 10.19 39.66
CA PHE A 452 35.17 9.68 40.86
C PHE A 452 36.68 9.65 40.70
N ALA A 453 37.33 10.32 41.63
CA ALA A 453 38.76 10.40 41.79
C ALA A 453 39.36 9.05 42.19
N ARG A 454 40.62 8.86 41.78
CA ARG A 454 41.68 8.02 42.38
C ARG A 454 41.24 7.07 43.51
N GLY A 455 41.37 5.76 43.27
CA GLY A 455 41.54 4.77 44.35
C GLY A 455 40.95 3.39 44.09
N TYR A 456 41.78 2.46 43.60
CA TYR A 456 41.84 1.04 44.01
C TYR A 456 40.55 0.18 44.11
N ALA A 457 39.50 0.44 43.33
CA ALA A 457 38.33 -0.46 43.21
C ALA A 457 37.92 -0.68 41.74
N GLU A 458 38.88 -1.06 40.90
CA GLU A 458 38.74 -0.99 39.44
C GLU A 458 38.08 -2.24 38.81
N THR A 459 38.25 -3.43 39.38
CA THR A 459 37.80 -4.69 38.75
C THR A 459 36.31 -5.04 38.95
N THR A 460 35.73 -4.77 40.14
CA THR A 460 34.31 -5.04 40.40
C THR A 460 33.36 -4.03 39.76
N CYS A 461 33.83 -2.80 39.50
CA CYS A 461 33.03 -1.75 38.87
C CYS A 461 32.91 -1.95 37.34
N ILE A 462 33.96 -2.46 36.68
CA ILE A 462 33.96 -2.80 35.25
C ILE A 462 32.96 -3.93 34.94
N PHE A 463 32.87 -4.96 35.79
CA PHE A 463 31.96 -6.08 35.58
C PHE A 463 30.49 -5.69 35.72
N LYS A 464 30.14 -4.85 36.72
CA LYS A 464 28.79 -4.27 36.85
C LYS A 464 28.42 -3.37 35.66
N ARG A 465 29.38 -2.61 35.13
CA ARG A 465 29.19 -1.71 33.99
C ARG A 465 28.92 -2.47 32.68
N SER A 466 29.68 -3.54 32.43
CA SER A 466 29.51 -4.40 31.27
C SER A 466 28.19 -5.18 31.33
N SER A 467 27.82 -5.68 32.52
CA SER A 467 26.55 -6.39 32.73
C SER A 467 25.31 -5.52 32.47
N VAL A 468 25.28 -4.27 32.96
CA VAL A 468 24.18 -3.33 32.70
C VAL A 468 24.08 -2.98 31.21
N TYR A 469 25.22 -2.82 30.53
CA TYR A 469 25.24 -2.52 29.09
C TYR A 469 24.75 -3.71 28.25
N CYS A 470 25.20 -4.92 28.58
CA CYS A 470 24.73 -6.15 27.93
C CYS A 470 23.23 -6.39 28.16
N LEU A 471 22.71 -6.16 29.37
CA LEU A 471 21.29 -6.32 29.68
C LEU A 471 20.43 -5.31 28.91
N ASN A 472 20.88 -4.05 28.81
CA ASN A 472 20.17 -3.04 28.03
C ASN A 472 20.19 -3.32 26.53
N ILE A 473 21.31 -3.80 25.97
CA ILE A 473 21.39 -4.16 24.56
C ILE A 473 20.59 -5.43 24.25
N LEU A 474 20.62 -6.44 25.13
CA LEU A 474 20.00 -7.73 24.85
C LEU A 474 18.48 -7.74 25.08
N PHE A 475 17.97 -6.97 26.05
CA PHE A 475 16.54 -6.99 26.40
C PHE A 475 15.84 -5.66 26.16
N ILE A 476 16.42 -4.55 26.64
CA ILE A 476 15.75 -3.24 26.58
C ILE A 476 15.70 -2.70 25.15
N LEU A 477 16.77 -2.89 24.38
CA LEU A 477 16.83 -2.44 22.98
C LEU A 477 15.81 -3.17 22.08
N PRO A 478 15.65 -4.51 22.12
CA PRO A 478 14.57 -5.17 21.40
C PRO A 478 13.18 -4.69 21.81
N ILE A 479 12.95 -4.46 23.11
CA ILE A 479 11.67 -3.90 23.59
C ILE A 479 11.48 -2.50 23.03
N ALA A 480 12.51 -1.66 23.04
CA ALA A 480 12.46 -0.32 22.47
C ALA A 480 12.15 -0.34 20.97
N ILE A 481 12.78 -1.25 20.23
CA ILE A 481 12.49 -1.50 18.82
C ILE A 481 11.02 -1.90 18.65
N VAL A 482 10.55 -2.91 19.37
CA VAL A 482 9.14 -3.36 19.27
C VAL A 482 8.16 -2.27 19.66
N MET A 483 8.44 -1.46 20.68
CA MET A 483 7.55 -0.36 21.06
C MET A 483 7.59 0.78 20.04
N CYS A 484 8.75 1.11 19.47
CA CYS A 484 8.81 2.09 18.39
C CYS A 484 8.07 1.58 17.16
N PHE A 485 8.42 0.41 16.62
CA PHE A 485 7.88 -0.08 15.36
C PHE A 485 6.47 -0.70 15.48
N GLY A 486 6.15 -1.27 16.63
CA GLY A 486 4.90 -2.00 16.89
C GLY A 486 3.65 -1.24 16.50
N PRO A 487 3.40 0.00 16.97
CA PRO A 487 2.21 0.77 16.63
C PRO A 487 1.92 0.87 15.13
N LEU A 488 2.97 0.97 14.30
CA LEU A 488 2.82 1.07 12.85
C LEU A 488 2.63 -0.29 12.19
N PHE A 489 3.37 -1.31 12.63
CA PHE A 489 3.44 -2.61 11.95
C PHE A 489 2.48 -3.67 12.48
N SER A 490 2.04 -3.55 13.73
CA SER A 490 1.19 -4.54 14.37
C SER A 490 -0.17 -4.71 13.70
N PRO A 491 -0.88 -3.65 13.23
CA PRO A 491 -2.10 -3.82 12.44
C PRO A 491 -1.87 -4.72 11.21
N PHE A 492 -0.76 -4.49 10.49
CA PHE A 492 -0.42 -5.23 9.27
C PHE A 492 -0.02 -6.68 9.53
N ALA A 493 0.67 -6.95 10.64
CA ALA A 493 1.05 -8.31 10.98
C ALA A 493 -0.12 -9.10 11.59
N ALA A 494 -0.89 -8.47 12.47
CA ALA A 494 -1.92 -9.14 13.26
C ALA A 494 -3.20 -9.43 12.46
N LEU A 495 -3.62 -8.53 11.56
CA LEU A 495 -4.86 -8.71 10.81
C LEU A 495 -4.82 -9.97 9.90
N PRO A 496 -3.82 -10.18 9.03
CA PRO A 496 -3.77 -11.37 8.17
C PRO A 496 -3.66 -12.67 8.95
N LEU A 497 -2.91 -12.68 10.06
CA LEU A 497 -2.80 -13.84 10.94
C LEU A 497 -4.15 -14.15 11.61
N SER A 498 -4.85 -13.12 12.08
CA SER A 498 -6.18 -13.27 12.65
C SER A 498 -7.19 -13.74 11.60
N GLN A 499 -7.18 -13.16 10.38
CA GLN A 499 -8.03 -13.59 9.28
C GLN A 499 -7.77 -15.04 8.88
N GLN A 500 -6.52 -15.48 8.82
CA GLN A 500 -6.18 -16.88 8.56
C GLN A 500 -6.70 -17.81 9.67
N TYR A 501 -6.54 -17.40 10.93
CA TYR A 501 -7.07 -18.17 12.06
C TYR A 501 -8.60 -18.26 12.02
N GLN A 502 -9.29 -17.13 11.78
CA GLN A 502 -10.74 -17.10 11.65
C GLN A 502 -11.20 -17.92 10.45
N TRP A 503 -10.53 -17.83 9.30
CA TRP A 503 -10.82 -18.67 8.14
C TRP A 503 -10.80 -20.16 8.51
N MET A 504 -9.87 -20.61 9.35
CA MET A 504 -9.77 -22.01 9.75
C MET A 504 -10.80 -22.42 10.82
N HIS A 505 -11.15 -21.54 11.75
CA HIS A 505 -11.84 -21.93 13.00
C HIS A 505 -13.19 -21.27 13.27
N ILE A 506 -13.58 -20.23 12.52
CA ILE A 506 -14.80 -19.46 12.82
C ILE A 506 -16.08 -20.31 12.69
N CYS A 507 -16.08 -21.30 11.80
CA CYS A 507 -17.20 -22.21 11.60
C CYS A 507 -17.13 -23.47 12.48
N ASP A 508 -16.15 -23.62 13.39
CA ASP A 508 -16.03 -24.82 14.26
C ASP A 508 -17.23 -25.00 15.19
N LYS A 509 -17.96 -23.92 15.47
CA LYS A 509 -19.20 -23.93 16.27
C LYS A 509 -20.44 -24.32 15.47
N PHE A 510 -20.31 -24.50 14.16
CA PHE A 510 -21.39 -24.77 13.23
C PHE A 510 -21.26 -26.18 12.65
N PRO A 511 -22.37 -26.89 12.42
CA PRO A 511 -22.35 -28.24 11.87
C PRO A 511 -21.85 -28.32 10.41
N ALA A 512 -21.89 -27.21 9.67
CA ALA A 512 -21.48 -27.16 8.28
C ALA A 512 -20.91 -25.80 7.87
N GLU A 513 -20.10 -25.80 6.81
CA GLU A 513 -19.58 -24.60 6.16
C GLU A 513 -19.75 -24.68 4.64
N VAL A 514 -19.93 -23.52 4.02
CA VAL A 514 -20.01 -23.35 2.57
C VAL A 514 -18.92 -22.42 2.12
N ILE A 515 -18.20 -22.80 1.06
CA ILE A 515 -17.22 -21.94 0.40
C ILE A 515 -17.86 -21.43 -0.88
N LEU A 516 -18.06 -20.12 -0.94
CA LEU A 516 -18.49 -19.41 -2.14
C LEU A 516 -17.25 -18.97 -2.92
N GLU A 517 -17.13 -19.39 -4.16
CA GLU A 517 -16.13 -18.92 -5.11
C GLU A 517 -16.86 -18.09 -6.16
N GLY A 518 -16.64 -16.78 -6.14
CA GLY A 518 -17.25 -15.84 -7.07
C GLY A 518 -16.55 -15.81 -8.43
N LEU A 519 -17.20 -15.24 -9.43
CA LEU A 519 -16.67 -15.10 -10.79
C LEU A 519 -15.40 -14.22 -10.78
N SER A 520 -14.23 -14.84 -10.97
CA SER A 520 -12.98 -14.10 -11.21
C SER A 520 -12.85 -13.73 -12.69
N TYR A 521 -12.09 -12.67 -12.99
CA TYR A 521 -11.80 -12.24 -14.38
C TYR A 521 -11.26 -13.38 -15.29
N ALA A 522 -10.71 -14.45 -14.71
CA ALA A 522 -10.26 -15.65 -15.40
C ALA A 522 -11.35 -16.76 -15.43
N SER A 523 -12.41 -16.54 -16.23
CA SER A 523 -13.29 -17.56 -16.84
C SER A 523 -13.68 -18.82 -16.03
N GLN A 524 -14.01 -18.71 -14.75
CA GLN A 524 -14.58 -19.83 -13.98
C GLN A 524 -16.02 -19.51 -13.56
N ASN A 525 -16.92 -20.49 -13.67
CA ASN A 525 -18.29 -20.38 -13.16
C ASN A 525 -18.25 -20.17 -11.64
N SER A 526 -19.08 -19.27 -11.14
CA SER A 526 -19.26 -19.09 -9.70
C SER A 526 -19.86 -20.35 -9.08
N LYS A 527 -19.34 -20.77 -7.94
CA LYS A 527 -19.77 -22.00 -7.28
C LYS A 527 -19.89 -21.85 -5.77
N ALA A 528 -20.73 -22.69 -5.19
CA ALA A 528 -20.88 -22.88 -3.76
C ALA A 528 -20.57 -24.34 -3.41
N SER A 529 -19.50 -24.58 -2.67
CA SER A 529 -19.06 -25.91 -2.24
C SER A 529 -19.45 -26.17 -0.79
N PHE A 530 -20.11 -27.30 -0.54
CA PHE A 530 -20.66 -27.65 0.78
C PHE A 530 -19.76 -28.63 1.53
N PHE A 531 -19.45 -28.30 2.78
CA PHE A 531 -18.66 -29.11 3.69
C PHE A 531 -19.40 -29.36 5.00
N TYR A 532 -19.41 -30.61 5.46
CA TYR A 532 -20.00 -31.02 6.74
C TYR A 532 -18.94 -31.66 7.64
N TYR A 533 -19.13 -31.54 8.95
CA TYR A 533 -18.26 -32.15 9.96
C TYR A 533 -18.86 -33.50 10.40
N PRO A 534 -18.21 -34.64 10.12
CA PRO A 534 -18.74 -35.93 10.52
C PRO A 534 -18.73 -36.06 12.05
N PRO A 535 -19.78 -36.65 12.66
CA PRO A 535 -19.84 -36.83 14.12
C PRO A 535 -18.79 -37.80 14.67
N ILE A 536 -18.07 -38.54 13.81
CA ILE A 536 -17.17 -39.64 14.19
C ILE A 536 -15.69 -39.27 14.04
N SER A 537 -15.36 -38.25 13.23
CA SER A 537 -13.97 -37.79 13.06
C SER A 537 -13.77 -36.43 13.72
N ASN A 538 -12.83 -36.38 14.66
CA ASN A 538 -12.38 -35.14 15.26
C ASN A 538 -11.76 -34.23 14.19
N PHE A 539 -12.53 -33.24 13.72
CA PHE A 539 -12.12 -32.02 13.00
C PHE A 539 -11.76 -32.12 11.51
N THR A 540 -12.03 -33.22 10.80
CA THR A 540 -11.82 -33.26 9.34
C THR A 540 -13.11 -32.93 8.59
N ARG A 541 -13.19 -31.72 8.01
CA ARG A 541 -14.29 -31.34 7.10
C ARG A 541 -14.27 -32.21 5.84
N GLU A 542 -15.42 -32.71 5.42
CA GLU A 542 -15.59 -33.49 4.19
C GLU A 542 -16.40 -32.70 3.16
N HIS A 543 -15.98 -32.74 1.89
CA HIS A 543 -16.69 -32.13 0.77
C HIS A 543 -17.78 -33.07 0.24
N TYR A 544 -19.01 -32.57 0.08
CA TYR A 544 -20.15 -33.40 -0.30
C TYR A 544 -20.71 -33.11 -1.69
N PHE A 545 -20.90 -31.85 -2.07
CA PHE A 545 -21.45 -31.45 -3.37
C PHE A 545 -21.23 -29.97 -3.65
N ASP A 546 -21.45 -29.60 -4.92
CA ASP A 546 -21.34 -28.23 -5.41
C ASP A 546 -22.67 -27.74 -5.98
N PHE A 547 -22.88 -26.43 -5.92
CA PHE A 547 -23.87 -25.71 -6.71
C PHE A 547 -23.16 -24.68 -7.59
N TYR A 548 -23.69 -24.46 -8.79
CA TYR A 548 -23.17 -23.49 -9.75
C TYR A 548 -24.20 -22.38 -9.99
N LEU A 549 -23.70 -21.16 -10.13
CA LEU A 549 -24.49 -20.03 -10.61
C LEU A 549 -24.20 -19.82 -12.08
N ASP A 550 -25.25 -19.77 -12.89
CA ASP A 550 -25.11 -19.56 -14.33
C ASP A 550 -24.45 -18.21 -14.62
N MET A 551 -23.59 -18.20 -15.65
CA MET A 551 -22.95 -16.98 -16.11
C MET A 551 -24.00 -15.99 -16.64
N ALA A 552 -23.77 -14.70 -16.38
CA ALA A 552 -24.61 -13.64 -16.91
C ALA A 552 -24.59 -13.71 -18.46
N THR A 553 -25.69 -14.12 -19.08
CA THR A 553 -25.90 -13.86 -20.50
C THR A 553 -26.40 -12.43 -20.62
N ASN A 554 -25.86 -11.65 -21.57
CA ASN A 554 -26.12 -10.20 -21.71
C ASN A 554 -27.61 -9.83 -21.94
N GLU A 555 -28.51 -10.81 -22.06
CA GLU A 555 -29.91 -10.61 -22.44
C GLU A 555 -30.92 -11.08 -21.36
N SER A 556 -30.50 -11.70 -20.26
CA SER A 556 -31.45 -12.18 -19.23
C SER A 556 -31.13 -11.68 -17.81
N ASN A 557 -32.10 -10.99 -17.19
CA ASN A 557 -32.07 -10.60 -15.76
C ASN A 557 -32.39 -11.77 -14.82
N ILE A 558 -32.36 -12.99 -15.34
CA ILE A 558 -32.69 -14.23 -14.65
C ILE A 558 -31.37 -14.95 -14.38
N ARG A 559 -31.14 -15.33 -13.13
CA ARG A 559 -29.97 -16.13 -12.73
C ARG A 559 -30.41 -17.44 -12.13
N THR A 560 -29.79 -18.54 -12.55
CA THR A 560 -30.11 -19.87 -12.04
C THR A 560 -28.96 -20.38 -11.18
N PHE A 561 -29.29 -20.85 -9.98
CA PHE A 561 -28.39 -21.51 -9.05
C PHE A 561 -28.75 -23.01 -9.03
N SER A 562 -27.92 -23.83 -9.66
CA SER A 562 -28.20 -25.22 -9.98
C SER A 562 -27.24 -26.20 -9.30
N TYR A 563 -27.74 -27.39 -9.03
CA TYR A 563 -26.95 -28.45 -8.40
C TYR A 563 -25.92 -29.04 -9.36
N GLY A 564 -24.66 -28.99 -8.96
CA GLY A 564 -23.50 -29.36 -9.77
C GLY A 564 -23.08 -30.82 -9.72
N GLY A 565 -23.59 -31.60 -8.76
CA GLY A 565 -23.20 -33.00 -8.58
C GLY A 565 -22.43 -33.28 -7.30
N VAL A 566 -22.13 -34.56 -7.12
CA VAL A 566 -21.31 -35.11 -6.03
C VAL A 566 -19.90 -35.37 -6.57
N PRO A 567 -18.82 -35.05 -5.84
CA PRO A 567 -17.45 -35.37 -6.24
C PRO A 567 -17.26 -36.88 -6.48
N PRO A 568 -16.48 -37.28 -7.51
CA PRO A 568 -16.26 -38.69 -7.82
C PRO A 568 -15.65 -39.43 -6.64
N GLY A 569 -16.31 -40.52 -6.22
CA GLY A 569 -15.87 -41.37 -5.10
C GLY A 569 -16.41 -40.99 -3.72
N SER A 570 -17.13 -39.87 -3.59
CA SER A 570 -17.77 -39.48 -2.32
C SER A 570 -19.17 -40.09 -2.17
N LYS A 571 -19.50 -40.54 -0.95
CA LYS A 571 -20.82 -41.08 -0.59
C LYS A 571 -21.53 -40.07 0.30
N VAL A 572 -22.56 -39.41 -0.23
CA VAL A 572 -23.37 -38.45 0.54
C VAL A 572 -24.47 -39.20 1.30
N PRO A 573 -24.55 -39.08 2.64
CA PRO A 573 -25.69 -39.56 3.42
C PRO A 573 -27.01 -38.96 2.91
N ARG A 574 -28.09 -39.76 2.91
CA ARG A 574 -29.42 -39.31 2.46
C ARG A 574 -29.91 -38.05 3.19
N SER A 575 -29.57 -37.92 4.47
CA SER A 575 -29.92 -36.77 5.30
C SER A 575 -29.24 -35.46 4.87
N LEU A 576 -28.14 -35.52 4.13
CA LEU A 576 -27.36 -34.36 3.68
C LEU A 576 -27.71 -33.92 2.25
N PHE A 577 -28.58 -34.64 1.54
CA PHE A 577 -28.98 -34.24 0.19
C PHE A 577 -29.78 -32.93 0.21
N PRO A 578 -29.52 -32.01 -0.75
CA PRO A 578 -30.24 -30.75 -0.84
C PRO A 578 -31.71 -30.98 -1.21
N SER A 579 -32.60 -30.17 -0.65
CA SER A 579 -34.04 -30.28 -0.91
C SER A 579 -34.48 -29.71 -2.26
N ALA A 580 -33.67 -28.84 -2.88
CA ALA A 580 -33.90 -28.26 -4.21
C ALA A 580 -32.70 -28.54 -5.14
N ARG A 581 -32.98 -28.64 -6.44
CA ARG A 581 -31.94 -28.87 -7.48
C ARG A 581 -31.63 -27.63 -8.29
N ALA A 582 -32.59 -26.73 -8.45
CA ALA A 582 -32.40 -25.48 -9.16
C ALA A 582 -33.24 -24.39 -8.51
N LEU A 583 -32.64 -23.21 -8.34
CA LEU A 583 -33.29 -22.00 -7.87
C LEU A 583 -33.10 -20.92 -8.94
N THR A 584 -34.14 -20.16 -9.20
CA THR A 584 -34.15 -19.10 -10.20
C THR A 584 -34.43 -17.77 -9.53
N TYR A 585 -33.60 -16.78 -9.82
CA TYR A 585 -33.68 -15.42 -9.29
C TYR A 585 -34.03 -14.45 -10.42
N ASP A 586 -35.16 -13.77 -10.31
CA ASP A 586 -35.51 -12.64 -11.18
C ASP A 586 -35.09 -11.33 -10.48
N LEU A 587 -34.04 -10.71 -11.00
CA LEU A 587 -33.44 -9.51 -10.41
C LEU A 587 -34.32 -8.26 -10.55
N ASN A 588 -35.26 -8.23 -11.51
CA ASN A 588 -36.18 -7.11 -11.71
C ASN A 588 -37.35 -7.15 -10.75
N SER A 589 -38.01 -8.31 -10.67
CA SER A 589 -39.17 -8.50 -9.78
C SER A 589 -38.78 -8.89 -8.35
N LYS A 590 -37.50 -9.15 -8.11
CA LYS A 590 -36.93 -9.67 -6.84
C LYS A 590 -37.62 -10.94 -6.35
N LYS A 591 -38.06 -11.77 -7.30
CA LYS A 591 -38.72 -13.06 -7.05
C LYS A 591 -37.72 -14.20 -7.08
N ILE A 592 -37.97 -15.20 -6.27
CA ILE A 592 -37.21 -16.45 -6.17
C ILE A 592 -38.16 -17.60 -6.40
N SER A 593 -37.81 -18.52 -7.29
CA SER A 593 -38.54 -19.77 -7.48
C SER A 593 -37.60 -20.96 -7.41
N ALA A 594 -38.08 -22.11 -6.96
CA ALA A 594 -37.26 -23.31 -6.87
C ALA A 594 -37.96 -24.56 -7.39
N ASN A 595 -37.15 -25.44 -7.96
CA ASN A 595 -37.53 -26.75 -8.46
C ASN A 595 -36.92 -27.86 -7.58
N CYS A 596 -37.78 -28.72 -7.04
CA CYS A 596 -37.40 -29.82 -6.16
C CYS A 596 -37.54 -31.17 -6.85
N THR A 597 -36.83 -32.17 -6.33
CA THR A 597 -36.98 -33.58 -6.74
C THR A 597 -38.08 -34.27 -5.95
N ILE A 598 -38.86 -35.13 -6.62
CA ILE A 598 -39.90 -35.94 -5.98
C ILE A 598 -39.25 -37.13 -5.24
N PRO A 599 -39.56 -37.38 -3.94
CA PRO A 599 -38.86 -38.39 -3.14
C PRO A 599 -39.10 -39.87 -3.47
N THR A 600 -39.89 -40.24 -4.49
CA THR A 600 -40.57 -41.55 -4.53
C THR A 600 -39.84 -42.71 -5.21
N LEU A 601 -38.63 -42.56 -5.78
CA LEU A 601 -37.87 -43.73 -6.27
C LEU A 601 -36.36 -43.50 -6.16
N TYR A 602 -35.69 -44.17 -5.19
CA TYR A 602 -34.23 -44.15 -5.10
C TYR A 602 -33.65 -45.56 -4.84
N THR A 603 -33.22 -46.22 -5.92
CA THR A 603 -32.20 -47.29 -5.88
C THR A 603 -31.02 -47.06 -6.82
N THR A 604 -31.07 -46.11 -7.76
CA THR A 604 -29.91 -45.77 -8.62
C THR A 604 -29.77 -44.26 -8.79
N LEU A 605 -28.64 -43.72 -8.31
CA LEU A 605 -28.23 -42.32 -8.54
C LEU A 605 -27.76 -42.18 -9.99
N ASP A 606 -28.65 -41.75 -10.88
CA ASP A 606 -28.28 -41.01 -12.09
C ASP A 606 -29.12 -39.73 -12.13
N ALA A 607 -28.43 -38.59 -12.02
CA ALA A 607 -29.01 -37.30 -11.66
C ALA A 607 -29.67 -36.53 -12.83
N SER A 608 -29.71 -37.11 -14.04
CA SER A 608 -30.13 -36.41 -15.26
C SER A 608 -31.58 -36.66 -15.69
N GLN A 609 -32.34 -37.54 -15.02
CA GLN A 609 -33.67 -37.97 -15.49
C GLN A 609 -34.82 -37.83 -14.47
N THR A 610 -34.60 -37.24 -13.29
CA THR A 610 -35.68 -37.06 -12.32
C THR A 610 -36.57 -35.86 -12.67
N PRO A 611 -37.91 -36.02 -12.73
CA PRO A 611 -38.81 -34.90 -13.00
C PRO A 611 -38.72 -33.85 -11.88
N LEU A 612 -38.48 -32.61 -12.28
CA LEU A 612 -38.42 -31.43 -11.42
C LEU A 612 -39.84 -30.87 -11.27
N VAL A 613 -40.26 -30.62 -10.03
CA VAL A 613 -41.56 -30.00 -9.74
C VAL A 613 -41.33 -28.67 -9.04
N PRO A 614 -42.04 -27.59 -9.44
CA PRO A 614 -41.99 -26.32 -8.72
C PRO A 614 -42.47 -26.54 -7.29
N CYS A 615 -41.63 -26.17 -6.32
CA CYS A 615 -41.84 -26.50 -4.91
C CYS A 615 -41.77 -25.31 -3.98
N MET A 616 -41.33 -24.16 -4.46
CA MET A 616 -41.20 -22.96 -3.63
C MET A 616 -41.25 -21.72 -4.49
N GLU A 617 -41.93 -20.71 -3.96
CA GLU A 617 -41.94 -19.34 -4.47
C GLU A 617 -41.64 -18.39 -3.31
N GLY A 618 -40.99 -17.27 -3.62
CA GLY A 618 -40.65 -16.27 -2.63
C GLY A 618 -40.20 -14.97 -3.26
N TYR A 619 -39.90 -14.00 -2.40
CA TYR A 619 -39.37 -12.71 -2.81
C TYR A 619 -38.39 -12.19 -1.76
N TYR A 620 -37.53 -11.26 -2.19
CA TYR A 620 -36.61 -10.56 -1.30
C TYR A 620 -36.75 -9.05 -1.42
N THR A 621 -36.56 -8.34 -0.31
CA THR A 621 -36.61 -6.87 -0.24
C THR A 621 -35.34 -6.31 0.40
N GLU A 622 -34.89 -5.14 -0.08
CA GLU A 622 -33.59 -4.54 0.28
C GLU A 622 -33.73 -3.12 0.87
N ASN A 623 -34.93 -2.67 1.23
CA ASN A 623 -35.18 -1.25 1.56
C ASN A 623 -34.42 -0.75 2.80
N GLU A 624 -34.44 -1.53 3.90
CA GLU A 624 -33.72 -1.17 5.14
C GLU A 624 -32.83 -2.31 5.67
N LYS A 625 -33.30 -3.55 5.51
CA LYS A 625 -32.59 -4.79 5.82
C LYS A 625 -33.01 -5.81 4.77
N LEU A 626 -32.07 -6.68 4.36
CA LEU A 626 -32.42 -7.80 3.51
C LEU A 626 -33.41 -8.70 4.25
N THR A 627 -34.61 -8.83 3.68
CA THR A 627 -35.67 -9.72 4.19
C THR A 627 -36.08 -10.66 3.07
N LEU A 628 -36.10 -11.96 3.38
CA LEU A 628 -36.53 -13.03 2.49
C LEU A 628 -37.84 -13.60 3.02
N VAL A 629 -38.84 -13.74 2.16
CA VAL A 629 -40.10 -14.43 2.47
C VAL A 629 -40.27 -15.54 1.44
N ILE A 630 -40.38 -16.76 1.94
CA ILE A 630 -40.32 -17.98 1.15
C ILE A 630 -41.48 -18.89 1.55
N GLU A 631 -42.32 -19.25 0.60
CA GLU A 631 -43.41 -20.21 0.76
C GLU A 631 -43.04 -21.53 0.07
N ASP A 632 -43.02 -22.64 0.83
CA ASP A 632 -42.97 -23.98 0.23
C ASP A 632 -44.38 -24.32 -0.29
N THR A 633 -44.53 -24.42 -1.61
CA THR A 633 -45.83 -24.63 -2.26
C THR A 633 -46.41 -26.02 -2.01
N ARG A 634 -45.62 -26.96 -1.47
CA ARG A 634 -46.07 -28.33 -1.14
C ARG A 634 -46.66 -28.40 0.26
N THR A 635 -46.12 -27.61 1.19
CA THR A 635 -46.53 -27.62 2.61
C THR A 635 -47.28 -26.36 3.03
N HIS A 636 -47.34 -25.34 2.18
CA HIS A 636 -47.87 -23.99 2.48
C HIS A 636 -47.24 -23.36 3.73
N VAL A 637 -45.99 -23.70 4.00
CA VAL A 637 -45.25 -23.13 5.14
C VAL A 637 -44.50 -21.91 4.66
N VAL A 638 -44.83 -20.76 5.23
CA VAL A 638 -44.12 -19.51 4.99
C VAL A 638 -42.98 -19.39 6.00
N THR A 639 -41.77 -19.29 5.48
CA THR A 639 -40.56 -18.99 6.24
C THR A 639 -40.12 -17.56 5.93
N SER A 640 -39.86 -16.78 6.97
CA SER A 640 -39.28 -15.45 6.82
C SER A 640 -37.91 -15.41 7.47
N MET A 641 -36.96 -14.79 6.79
CA MET A 641 -35.60 -14.59 7.27
C MET A 641 -35.21 -13.13 7.09
N GLN A 642 -34.45 -12.60 8.04
CA GLN A 642 -33.99 -11.21 7.97
C GLN A 642 -32.54 -11.08 8.44
N VAL A 643 -31.80 -10.20 7.78
CA VAL A 643 -30.43 -9.84 8.16
C VAL A 643 -30.45 -8.95 9.40
N VAL A 644 -29.53 -9.20 10.34
CA VAL A 644 -29.43 -8.43 11.59
C VAL A 644 -29.08 -6.95 11.33
N ASN A 645 -28.09 -6.70 10.47
CA ASN A 645 -27.57 -5.37 10.14
C ASN A 645 -28.29 -4.75 8.92
N LYS A 646 -28.26 -3.41 8.81
CA LYS A 646 -28.91 -2.67 7.72
C LYS A 646 -28.21 -2.85 6.38
N GLU A 647 -26.89 -2.71 6.39
CA GLU A 647 -26.06 -2.97 5.22
C GLU A 647 -25.65 -4.45 5.21
N TRP A 648 -25.55 -5.06 4.04
CA TRP A 648 -25.15 -6.47 3.92
C TRP A 648 -24.31 -6.72 2.66
N THR A 649 -24.55 -5.95 1.59
CA THR A 649 -23.75 -5.85 0.37
C THR A 649 -22.92 -4.58 0.34
N PHE A 650 -21.74 -4.68 -0.26
CA PHE A 650 -20.85 -3.54 -0.49
C PHE A 650 -20.28 -3.62 -1.90
N LYS A 651 -19.90 -2.47 -2.46
CA LYS A 651 -19.28 -2.42 -3.80
C LYS A 651 -17.82 -2.88 -3.75
N ASP A 652 -17.16 -2.62 -2.64
CA ASP A 652 -15.71 -2.71 -2.48
C ASP A 652 -15.27 -3.65 -1.36
N ASP A 653 -16.20 -4.38 -0.76
CA ASP A 653 -15.95 -5.41 0.25
C ASP A 653 -16.89 -6.62 0.05
N ALA A 654 -16.46 -7.78 0.55
CA ALA A 654 -17.27 -9.01 0.50
C ALA A 654 -18.59 -8.84 1.28
N PRO A 655 -19.69 -9.48 0.86
CA PRO A 655 -20.95 -9.40 1.57
C PRO A 655 -20.79 -9.91 3.01
N SER A 656 -21.30 -9.13 3.97
CA SER A 656 -21.16 -9.39 5.40
C SER A 656 -22.49 -9.23 6.14
N PHE A 657 -23.05 -10.37 6.53
CA PHE A 657 -24.31 -10.47 7.25
C PHE A 657 -24.44 -11.71 8.14
N VAL A 658 -25.35 -11.58 9.11
CA VAL A 658 -25.94 -12.67 9.90
C VAL A 658 -27.41 -12.73 9.55
N LEU A 659 -27.86 -13.85 9.00
CA LEU A 659 -29.27 -14.09 8.66
C LEU A 659 -29.93 -14.90 9.77
N ARG A 660 -31.10 -14.46 10.23
CA ARG A 660 -31.89 -15.16 11.25
C ARG A 660 -33.28 -15.49 10.73
N PHE A 661 -33.82 -16.61 11.17
CA PHE A 661 -35.25 -16.90 11.01
C PHE A 661 -36.08 -15.91 11.81
N ILE A 662 -37.23 -15.50 11.30
CA ILE A 662 -38.19 -14.65 12.00
C ILE A 662 -39.31 -15.54 12.50
N ASN A 663 -39.56 -15.50 13.81
CA ASN A 663 -40.68 -16.21 14.41
C ASN A 663 -42.02 -15.54 14.03
N PRO A 664 -43.17 -16.24 14.08
CA PRO A 664 -44.48 -15.67 13.73
C PRO A 664 -44.85 -14.38 14.48
N GLY A 665 -44.26 -14.12 15.65
CA GLY A 665 -44.40 -12.87 16.42
C GLY A 665 -43.47 -11.73 16.03
N GLY A 666 -42.66 -11.88 14.98
CA GLY A 666 -41.68 -10.87 14.52
C GLY A 666 -40.35 -10.86 15.26
N GLU A 667 -40.16 -11.73 16.26
CA GLU A 667 -38.91 -11.82 17.01
C GLU A 667 -37.83 -12.59 16.25
N PRO A 668 -36.54 -12.17 16.33
CA PRO A 668 -35.44 -12.84 15.67
C PRO A 668 -35.14 -14.18 16.34
N GLY A 669 -35.31 -15.27 15.59
CA GLY A 669 -35.01 -16.64 15.99
C GLY A 669 -33.55 -17.05 15.78
N ASN A 670 -33.37 -18.35 15.54
CA ASN A 670 -32.05 -18.97 15.34
C ASN A 670 -31.34 -18.42 14.10
N ILE A 671 -30.01 -18.44 14.13
CA ILE A 671 -29.17 -18.08 12.98
C ILE A 671 -29.39 -19.11 11.88
N ALA A 672 -29.73 -18.68 10.68
CA ALA A 672 -29.82 -19.54 9.49
C ALA A 672 -28.44 -19.71 8.86
N LEU A 673 -27.78 -18.58 8.59
CA LEU A 673 -26.43 -18.54 8.04
C LEU A 673 -25.67 -17.30 8.50
N GLN A 674 -24.36 -17.42 8.58
CA GLN A 674 -23.46 -16.34 8.97
C GLN A 674 -22.27 -16.30 8.02
N THR A 675 -22.09 -15.16 7.36
CA THR A 675 -20.86 -14.91 6.61
C THR A 675 -19.67 -14.78 7.56
N ALA A 676 -18.57 -15.43 7.20
CA ALA A 676 -17.35 -15.49 7.98
C ALA A 676 -16.32 -14.47 7.46
N VAL A 677 -15.27 -14.91 6.79
CA VAL A 677 -14.20 -14.08 6.25
C VAL A 677 -13.83 -14.59 4.85
N THR A 678 -13.23 -13.74 4.02
CA THR A 678 -12.65 -14.15 2.74
C THR A 678 -11.35 -14.92 2.96
N LYS A 679 -11.00 -15.79 2.01
CA LYS A 679 -9.75 -16.54 2.08
C LYS A 679 -8.58 -15.60 1.86
N ARG A 680 -7.50 -15.80 2.62
CA ARG A 680 -6.28 -14.99 2.46
C ARG A 680 -5.78 -15.06 1.01
N ASN A 681 -5.45 -13.89 0.45
CA ASN A 681 -4.99 -13.70 -0.94
C ASN A 681 -6.00 -14.12 -2.03
N HIS A 682 -7.23 -14.44 -1.66
CA HIS A 682 -8.30 -14.91 -2.54
C HIS A 682 -9.60 -14.17 -2.19
N CYS A 683 -9.72 -12.94 -2.69
CA CYS A 683 -10.87 -12.08 -2.43
C CYS A 683 -12.16 -12.57 -3.12
N ASP A 684 -12.01 -13.43 -4.12
CA ASP A 684 -13.08 -14.17 -4.80
C ASP A 684 -13.70 -15.29 -3.95
N THR A 685 -13.01 -15.73 -2.90
CA THR A 685 -13.45 -16.85 -2.06
C THR A 685 -13.97 -16.38 -0.70
N LEU A 686 -15.24 -16.62 -0.40
CA LEU A 686 -15.91 -16.28 0.86
C LEU A 686 -16.40 -17.54 1.60
N LYS A 687 -16.17 -17.60 2.92
CA LYS A 687 -16.70 -18.66 3.77
C LYS A 687 -18.02 -18.26 4.44
N ILE A 688 -18.95 -19.19 4.53
CA ILE A 688 -20.23 -19.04 5.22
C ILE A 688 -20.42 -20.22 6.17
N CYS A 689 -20.83 -19.95 7.41
CA CYS A 689 -21.18 -20.98 8.39
C CYS A 689 -22.69 -21.24 8.37
N LEU A 690 -23.09 -22.51 8.44
CA LEU A 690 -24.50 -22.96 8.42
C LEU A 690 -24.88 -23.60 9.74
N SER A 691 -26.07 -23.30 10.26
CA SER A 691 -26.55 -23.83 11.55
C SER A 691 -27.22 -25.21 11.49
N SER A 692 -27.48 -25.75 10.29
CA SER A 692 -28.18 -27.01 10.08
C SER A 692 -27.21 -28.20 9.98
N ASP A 693 -27.45 -29.24 10.77
CA ASP A 693 -26.80 -30.56 10.70
C ASP A 693 -27.45 -31.48 9.65
N VAL A 694 -28.58 -31.06 9.09
CA VAL A 694 -29.28 -31.70 7.97
C VAL A 694 -28.94 -30.96 6.66
N GLY A 695 -29.12 -31.64 5.52
CA GLY A 695 -28.93 -31.10 4.18
C GLY A 695 -29.61 -29.74 3.98
N PRO A 696 -29.06 -28.88 3.11
CA PRO A 696 -29.49 -27.50 3.03
C PRO A 696 -30.93 -27.43 2.52
N ARG A 697 -31.79 -26.81 3.34
CA ARG A 697 -33.19 -26.55 3.03
C ARG A 697 -33.31 -25.49 1.92
N VAL A 698 -34.46 -25.46 1.25
CA VAL A 698 -34.72 -24.56 0.11
C VAL A 698 -34.57 -23.08 0.51
N ASP A 699 -34.99 -22.73 1.73
CA ASP A 699 -34.85 -21.39 2.30
C ASP A 699 -33.36 -20.97 2.43
N THR A 700 -32.53 -21.86 2.96
CA THR A 700 -31.09 -21.63 3.15
C THR A 700 -30.36 -21.57 1.80
N LEU A 701 -30.73 -22.43 0.85
CA LEU A 701 -30.21 -22.39 -0.53
C LEU A 701 -30.58 -21.08 -1.23
N ALA A 702 -31.81 -20.60 -1.06
CA ALA A 702 -32.27 -19.33 -1.63
C ALA A 702 -31.40 -18.16 -1.14
N ALA A 703 -31.11 -18.11 0.16
CA ALA A 703 -30.24 -17.08 0.72
C ALA A 703 -28.77 -17.22 0.29
N LEU A 704 -28.25 -18.44 0.13
CA LEU A 704 -26.89 -18.69 -0.35
C LEU A 704 -26.70 -18.23 -1.80
N GLY A 705 -27.68 -18.42 -2.69
CA GLY A 705 -27.55 -17.92 -4.07
C GLY A 705 -27.54 -16.39 -4.15
N LEU A 706 -28.30 -15.68 -3.29
CA LEU A 706 -28.18 -14.22 -3.16
C LEU A 706 -26.81 -13.78 -2.63
N ALA A 707 -26.25 -14.53 -1.67
CA ALA A 707 -24.91 -14.28 -1.15
C ALA A 707 -23.84 -14.46 -2.24
N LEU A 708 -23.98 -15.48 -3.09
CA LEU A 708 -23.08 -15.74 -4.21
C LEU A 708 -23.20 -14.67 -5.31
N LEU A 709 -24.41 -14.19 -5.62
CA LEU A 709 -24.62 -13.05 -6.52
C LEU A 709 -23.92 -11.78 -6.02
N ALA A 710 -23.97 -11.52 -4.71
CA ALA A 710 -23.25 -10.40 -4.10
C ALA A 710 -21.72 -10.62 -4.11
N GLN A 711 -21.27 -11.84 -3.83
CA GLN A 711 -19.86 -12.21 -3.87
C GLN A 711 -19.29 -12.13 -5.29
N ASP A 712 -20.05 -12.43 -6.33
CA ASP A 712 -19.64 -12.24 -7.74
C ASP A 712 -19.31 -10.79 -8.06
N GLN A 713 -20.16 -9.86 -7.62
CA GLN A 713 -19.91 -8.43 -7.83
C GLN A 713 -18.62 -7.97 -7.15
N PHE A 714 -18.37 -8.45 -5.93
CA PHE A 714 -17.14 -8.15 -5.21
C PHE A 714 -15.92 -8.85 -5.82
N ALA A 715 -16.05 -10.12 -6.22
CA ALA A 715 -15.00 -10.91 -6.86
C ALA A 715 -14.54 -10.28 -8.17
N ASP A 716 -15.48 -9.83 -9.00
CA ASP A 716 -15.18 -9.07 -10.21
C ASP A 716 -14.44 -7.76 -9.88
N TYR A 717 -14.94 -6.98 -8.90
CA TYR A 717 -14.28 -5.76 -8.47
C TYR A 717 -12.83 -5.97 -7.95
N CYS A 718 -12.60 -7.06 -7.22
CA CYS A 718 -11.34 -7.32 -6.52
C CYS A 718 -10.30 -8.06 -7.39
N THR A 719 -10.75 -8.92 -8.30
CA THR A 719 -9.86 -9.71 -9.20
C THR A 719 -9.52 -8.99 -10.50
N ARG A 720 -10.21 -7.89 -10.83
CA ARG A 720 -9.83 -7.01 -11.94
C ARG A 720 -8.37 -6.55 -11.78
N PRO A 721 -7.48 -6.84 -12.75
CA PRO A 721 -6.07 -6.47 -12.65
C PRO A 721 -5.90 -4.94 -12.52
N ARG A 722 -5.28 -4.50 -11.42
CA ARG A 722 -4.99 -3.07 -11.14
C ARG A 722 -3.52 -2.79 -11.37
N LEU A 723 -3.21 -2.09 -12.47
CA LEU A 723 -1.83 -1.76 -12.86
C LEU A 723 -1.20 -0.67 -11.99
N TYR A 724 -2.02 0.17 -11.37
CA TYR A 724 -1.66 0.96 -10.20
C TYR A 724 -2.68 0.68 -9.09
N ASN A 725 -2.34 -0.23 -8.17
CA ASN A 725 -3.07 -0.30 -6.90
C ASN A 725 -2.73 0.97 -6.10
N ASN A 726 -3.63 1.95 -6.05
CA ASN A 726 -3.53 3.10 -5.14
C ASN A 726 -3.93 2.74 -3.71
#